data_AF-A0A8I0SZY0-F1
#
_entry.id   AF-A0A8I0SZY0-F1
#
_cell.length_a   1.000
_cell.length_b   1.000
_cell.length_c   1.000
_cell.angle_alpha   90.00
_cell.angle_beta   90.00
_cell.angle_gamma   90.00
#
_symmetry.space_group_name_H-M   'P 1'
#
loop_
_entity.id
_entity.type
_entity.pdbx_description
1 polymer ?
#
loop_
_entity_poly.entity_id
_entity_poly.type
_entity_poly.pdbx_seq_one_letter_code
_entity_poly.pdbx_strand_id
1 'polypeptide(L)'
;MGWPAWLVLTLMLVGGCAAPVFDAPTRPVEKGVKADKVDKIEKGVALPLPHPMRSGVSGRPDAMIAEARGLVEKNRIDAAKGLYRRVIQDFELTPQANEARYRLGEALLLEGRNDEALSSLTDAASRSSQPFSWESLSLAGDIQAQRGDLQGAWASWVKVAYSPSPLSGVAWTRFLKSYTQYGDAENTQHLFQAMPPGQLSNEHARTALATVDLVETERLKQLHAFQPSGSPLTSLFASILGGRQALERGGMGAQNEAQPAMGETFTALENQHQLVPPDNQPGFTVGLLLPLSGNYASHGKNLLKAANMALHDYPDTRIILRVADSRGTAEGARLAMEQFRLDGVGAVIGPIFHEEAKAAAEVAASSNIPIMILNPRPGIVQPGSQIFQNAFQPENEGQFMARFAVEEKKIRRVAVLAPDTEYGHLLTQSFSDVVQQLGGTVVRVTFFPSGSRDFSPWIKALVNADPKDIQSRSQGKRQDDTLDPVEPLASGKDTNLRPWSDFDALFLPANAQEVRLIAPQAAFFKLRQPNVLFLGTSLWNKPELLKEGTEFIRGAFFCDTDDVARNRFTASFIQTWKDTPSPFDMLTYDSVALLAQALRAERMSGQPWVSALRGGARIQGAAGDVYFDDNGQSQRNHRIYKIEADGPKKMELMSWQIQTDPMAVSGGGFVPNRGALNVAPSWAAPAGPPAVLPSQASPMRGFF
;
A
#
# COMPACT_ATOMS: atom_id res chain seq x y z
N MET A 1 16.97 33.73 -52.41
CA MET A 1 18.00 33.44 -51.39
C MET A 1 17.88 31.98 -51.02
N GLY A 2 18.96 31.21 -51.08
CA GLY A 2 18.91 29.74 -51.19
C GLY A 2 19.47 28.95 -50.00
N TRP A 3 19.15 27.65 -50.03
CA TRP A 3 19.73 26.50 -49.30
C TRP A 3 20.90 25.86 -50.13
N PRO A 4 21.59 24.75 -49.73
CA PRO A 4 21.85 24.10 -48.43
C PRO A 4 23.33 23.57 -48.25
N ALA A 5 23.57 22.69 -47.24
CA ALA A 5 24.50 21.50 -47.21
C ALA A 5 26.00 21.57 -46.73
N TRP A 6 26.31 20.65 -45.78
CA TRP A 6 27.41 19.63 -45.58
C TRP A 6 28.89 19.85 -46.06
N LEU A 7 29.98 19.13 -45.69
CA LEU A 7 30.35 17.85 -44.99
C LEU A 7 31.56 18.09 -43.99
N VAL A 8 31.87 17.36 -42.89
CA VAL A 8 32.37 15.97 -42.56
C VAL A 8 33.88 15.67 -42.81
N LEU A 9 34.62 15.20 -41.77
CA LEU A 9 35.44 13.94 -41.74
C LEU A 9 36.14 13.67 -40.35
N THR A 10 35.78 12.55 -39.68
CA THR A 10 36.60 11.42 -39.07
C THR A 10 37.90 11.66 -38.22
N LEU A 11 38.42 10.72 -37.38
CA LEU A 11 38.24 9.25 -37.22
C LEU A 11 38.53 8.75 -35.76
N MET A 12 38.27 7.46 -35.50
CA MET A 12 38.44 6.73 -34.21
C MET A 12 39.87 6.27 -33.87
N LEU A 13 40.12 5.88 -32.61
CA LEU A 13 40.84 4.64 -32.24
C LEU A 13 40.65 4.24 -30.74
N VAL A 14 39.86 3.18 -30.52
CA VAL A 14 40.14 1.92 -29.79
C VAL A 14 41.03 1.89 -28.51
N GLY A 15 40.53 1.17 -27.49
CA GLY A 15 41.36 0.20 -26.74
C GLY A 15 41.58 0.46 -25.25
N GLY A 16 40.91 -0.32 -24.39
CA GLY A 16 41.33 -0.48 -22.99
C GLY A 16 42.27 -1.67 -22.81
N CYS A 17 43.05 -1.69 -21.72
CA CYS A 17 43.68 -2.90 -21.18
C CYS A 17 43.95 -2.76 -19.68
N ALA A 18 44.03 -3.90 -19.01
CA ALA A 18 44.25 -4.01 -17.57
C ALA A 18 45.70 -3.66 -17.15
N ALA A 19 45.88 -3.37 -15.86
CA ALA A 19 47.19 -3.40 -15.21
C ALA A 19 47.18 -4.49 -14.11
N PRO A 20 48.12 -5.46 -14.12
CA PRO A 20 48.23 -6.50 -13.10
C PRO A 20 49.09 -6.06 -11.90
N VAL A 21 49.05 -6.88 -10.85
CA VAL A 21 49.88 -6.80 -9.64
C VAL A 21 51.36 -7.06 -9.95
N PHE A 22 52.28 -6.31 -9.33
CA PHE A 22 53.62 -6.79 -8.95
C PHE A 22 54.23 -5.96 -7.80
N ASP A 23 55.27 -6.54 -7.17
CA ASP A 23 55.80 -6.22 -5.83
C ASP A 23 56.55 -4.88 -5.65
N ALA A 24 56.71 -4.52 -4.37
CA ALA A 24 57.67 -3.54 -3.86
C ALA A 24 59.08 -4.19 -3.66
N PRO A 25 60.07 -3.58 -2.98
CA PRO A 25 60.30 -2.17 -2.61
C PRO A 25 61.71 -1.64 -2.98
N THR A 26 61.98 -0.34 -2.89
CA THR A 26 63.27 0.21 -2.38
C THR A 26 63.16 1.70 -2.02
N ARG A 27 63.62 2.09 -0.81
CA ARG A 27 64.00 3.47 -0.45
C ARG A 27 65.52 3.66 -0.65
N PRO A 28 66.00 4.91 -0.73
CA PRO A 28 66.81 5.46 0.38
C PRO A 28 66.31 6.86 0.81
N VAL A 29 66.13 7.21 2.10
CA VAL A 29 67.10 7.56 3.17
C VAL A 29 67.13 9.09 3.44
N GLU A 30 66.50 9.46 4.57
CA GLU A 30 66.86 10.51 5.56
C GLU A 30 66.83 12.02 5.17
N LYS A 31 66.59 12.98 6.09
CA LYS A 31 66.72 13.05 7.58
C LYS A 31 65.42 13.66 8.20
N GLY A 32 64.98 13.28 9.40
CA GLY A 32 65.33 13.91 10.70
C GLY A 32 64.42 15.13 11.00
N VAL A 33 63.83 15.38 12.18
CA VAL A 33 64.20 15.05 13.58
C VAL A 33 62.93 15.05 14.49
N LYS A 34 62.97 14.35 15.65
CA LYS A 34 61.93 14.30 16.73
C LYS A 34 61.98 15.58 17.63
N ALA A 35 61.20 15.86 18.68
CA ALA A 35 60.39 15.07 19.60
C ALA A 35 59.43 15.93 20.46
N ASP A 36 58.36 15.31 20.94
CA ASP A 36 57.73 15.35 22.28
C ASP A 36 57.64 16.63 23.15
N LYS A 37 56.38 17.01 23.48
CA LYS A 37 55.76 17.23 24.83
C LYS A 37 54.51 18.11 24.66
N VAL A 38 53.27 17.67 24.94
CA VAL A 38 52.66 17.18 26.20
C VAL A 38 52.35 18.31 27.21
N ASP A 39 51.04 18.50 27.39
CA ASP A 39 50.29 19.13 28.50
C ASP A 39 50.22 20.66 28.74
N LYS A 40 48.95 21.12 28.66
CA LYS A 40 48.20 21.96 29.63
C LYS A 40 47.99 23.48 29.43
N ILE A 41 46.73 23.78 29.08
CA ILE A 41 45.74 24.60 29.82
C ILE A 41 45.86 26.15 29.77
N GLU A 42 44.74 26.74 29.29
CA GLU A 42 44.19 28.09 29.56
C GLU A 42 45.06 29.36 29.36
N LYS A 43 44.64 30.21 28.41
CA LYS A 43 43.76 31.37 28.69
C LYS A 43 43.28 32.03 27.39
N GLY A 44 42.06 32.57 27.39
CA GLY A 44 41.45 33.15 26.20
C GLY A 44 41.86 34.61 25.94
N VAL A 45 42.01 34.95 24.66
CA VAL A 45 41.92 36.32 24.13
C VAL A 45 41.18 36.24 22.79
N ALA A 46 40.23 37.15 22.55
CA ALA A 46 39.47 37.20 21.30
C ALA A 46 40.34 37.73 20.14
N LEU A 47 40.15 37.17 18.94
CA LEU A 47 40.70 37.71 17.68
C LEU A 47 39.57 38.32 16.84
N PRO A 48 39.83 39.42 16.10
CA PRO A 48 38.78 40.25 15.51
C PRO A 48 38.19 39.66 14.23
N LEU A 49 36.91 39.98 13.98
CA LEU A 49 36.21 39.66 12.73
C LEU A 49 36.82 40.44 11.54
N PRO A 50 37.14 39.79 10.42
CA PRO A 50 37.38 40.48 9.16
C PRO A 50 36.05 40.80 8.47
N HIS A 51 35.84 42.06 8.08
CA HIS A 51 34.73 42.48 7.23
C HIS A 51 34.93 42.05 5.76
N PRO A 52 33.84 41.97 4.97
CA PRO A 52 33.78 41.03 3.85
C PRO A 52 34.25 41.63 2.52
N MET A 53 34.92 40.80 1.71
CA MET A 53 34.62 40.61 0.28
C MET A 53 35.60 39.61 -0.35
N ARG A 54 35.10 38.44 -0.78
CA ARG A 54 35.27 37.95 -2.15
C ARG A 54 34.37 36.76 -2.42
N SER A 55 33.58 36.88 -3.48
CA SER A 55 32.84 35.79 -4.12
C SER A 55 33.77 34.63 -4.47
N GLY A 56 33.35 33.38 -4.24
CA GLY A 56 34.06 32.25 -4.85
C GLY A 56 34.15 30.90 -4.14
N VAL A 57 33.48 30.65 -3.00
CA VAL A 57 33.22 29.26 -2.53
C VAL A 57 31.80 29.14 -1.97
N SER A 58 30.80 29.37 -2.83
CA SER A 58 29.39 29.18 -2.46
C SER A 58 29.02 27.69 -2.49
N GLY A 59 29.28 26.98 -1.39
CA GLY A 59 28.52 25.77 -1.10
C GLY A 59 27.04 26.15 -1.05
N ARG A 60 26.20 25.52 -1.87
CA ARG A 60 24.75 25.78 -1.82
C ARG A 60 24.25 25.43 -0.40
N PRO A 61 23.40 26.24 0.24
CA PRO A 61 22.95 25.96 1.59
C PRO A 61 22.27 24.58 1.70
N ASP A 62 21.61 24.11 0.64
CA ASP A 62 21.04 22.75 0.54
C ASP A 62 22.11 21.65 0.66
N ALA A 63 23.30 21.86 0.09
CA ALA A 63 24.41 20.91 0.16
C ALA A 63 25.04 20.88 1.57
N MET A 64 25.13 22.04 2.23
CA MET A 64 25.61 22.15 3.62
C MET A 64 24.64 21.49 4.60
N ILE A 65 23.32 21.63 4.37
CA ILE A 65 22.28 20.93 5.13
C ILE A 65 22.35 19.42 4.88
N ALA A 66 22.53 18.97 3.63
CA ALA A 66 22.68 17.55 3.31
C ALA A 66 23.93 16.94 3.96
N GLU A 67 25.07 17.64 3.95
CA GLU A 67 26.29 17.22 4.66
C GLU A 67 26.05 17.15 6.17
N ALA A 68 25.40 18.16 6.75
CA ALA A 68 25.07 18.18 8.18
C ALA A 68 24.16 17.01 8.58
N ARG A 69 23.13 16.66 7.78
CA ARG A 69 22.29 15.48 8.02
C ARG A 69 23.11 14.17 7.97
N GLY A 70 23.98 14.03 6.97
CA GLY A 70 24.90 12.88 6.87
C GLY A 70 25.97 12.83 7.98
N LEU A 71 26.21 13.92 8.72
CA LEU A 71 27.02 13.93 9.94
C LEU A 71 26.20 13.51 11.17
N VAL A 72 24.91 13.87 11.27
CA VAL A 72 24.00 13.36 12.31
C VAL A 72 23.88 11.84 12.22
N GLU A 73 23.65 11.30 11.02
CA GLU A 73 23.58 9.85 10.75
C GLU A 73 24.85 9.10 11.18
N LYS A 74 26.01 9.75 11.11
CA LYS A 74 27.32 9.20 11.52
C LYS A 74 27.64 9.48 13.00
N ASN A 75 26.66 9.91 13.79
CA ASN A 75 26.79 10.31 15.19
C ASN A 75 27.85 11.41 15.45
N ARG A 76 28.06 12.32 14.49
CA ARG A 76 29.00 13.45 14.57
C ARG A 76 28.27 14.76 14.84
N ILE A 77 27.48 14.78 15.92
CA ILE A 77 26.51 15.84 16.23
C ILE A 77 27.16 17.23 16.33
N ASP A 78 28.33 17.38 16.97
CA ASP A 78 29.07 18.65 17.03
C ASP A 78 29.40 19.23 15.65
N ALA A 79 29.83 18.39 14.71
CA ALA A 79 30.16 18.83 13.36
C ALA A 79 28.89 19.24 12.59
N ALA A 80 27.78 18.50 12.75
CA ALA A 80 26.49 18.83 12.16
C ALA A 80 25.94 20.17 12.68
N LYS A 81 25.91 20.40 14.01
CA LYS A 81 25.52 21.68 14.61
C LYS A 81 26.39 22.84 14.12
N GLY A 82 27.69 22.60 13.94
CA GLY A 82 28.61 23.59 13.37
C GLY A 82 28.24 24.02 11.95
N LEU A 83 27.86 23.07 11.09
CA LEU A 83 27.35 23.38 9.74
C LEU A 83 25.99 24.07 9.79
N TYR A 84 25.03 23.61 10.61
CA TYR A 84 23.74 24.28 10.73
C TYR A 84 23.88 25.74 11.20
N ARG A 85 24.70 26.00 12.24
CA ARG A 85 24.99 27.37 12.69
C ARG A 85 25.60 28.24 11.59
N ARG A 86 26.49 27.68 10.75
CA ARG A 86 27.04 28.39 9.59
C ARG A 86 25.96 28.70 8.54
N VAL A 87 25.07 27.76 8.23
CA VAL A 87 23.95 28.02 7.30
C VAL A 87 23.03 29.12 7.84
N ILE A 88 22.75 29.12 9.15
CA ILE A 88 21.95 30.15 9.81
C ILE A 88 22.64 31.53 9.76
N GLN A 89 23.96 31.57 9.97
CA GLN A 89 24.74 32.81 9.96
C GLN A 89 24.90 33.39 8.54
N ASP A 90 25.23 32.55 7.55
CA ASP A 90 25.59 32.99 6.21
C ASP A 90 24.36 33.22 5.30
N PHE A 91 23.21 32.63 5.63
CA PHE A 91 21.99 32.65 4.80
C PHE A 91 20.72 33.01 5.60
N GLU A 92 20.85 33.81 6.66
CA GLU A 92 19.87 34.02 7.75
C GLU A 92 18.38 34.08 7.37
N LEU A 93 18.04 34.77 6.29
CA LEU A 93 16.66 35.04 5.84
C LEU A 93 16.08 33.97 4.89
N THR A 94 16.85 32.96 4.52
CA THR A 94 16.46 31.92 3.55
C THR A 94 15.62 30.79 4.16
N PRO A 95 14.75 30.13 3.37
CA PRO A 95 14.06 28.90 3.80
C PRO A 95 15.02 27.82 4.32
N GLN A 96 16.19 27.69 3.70
CA GLN A 96 17.26 26.79 4.12
C GLN A 96 17.79 27.13 5.52
N ALA A 97 17.94 28.41 5.86
CA ALA A 97 18.30 28.81 7.21
C ALA A 97 17.19 28.49 8.23
N ASN A 98 15.91 28.43 7.83
CA ASN A 98 14.85 27.94 8.73
C ASN A 98 14.88 26.42 8.91
N GLU A 99 15.12 25.64 7.85
CA GLU A 99 15.42 24.20 8.00
C GLU A 99 16.63 24.02 8.92
N ALA A 100 17.71 24.77 8.74
CA ALA A 100 18.90 24.67 9.58
C ALA A 100 18.61 25.00 11.06
N ARG A 101 17.74 25.97 11.38
CA ARG A 101 17.29 26.24 12.76
C ARG A 101 16.49 25.08 13.36
N TYR A 102 15.59 24.48 12.59
CA TYR A 102 14.82 23.30 12.99
C TYR A 102 15.74 22.09 13.25
N ARG A 103 16.61 21.76 12.27
CA ARG A 103 17.58 20.65 12.37
C ARG A 103 18.61 20.87 13.48
N LEU A 104 19.02 22.11 13.75
CA LEU A 104 19.85 22.45 14.89
C LEU A 104 19.12 22.16 16.21
N GLY A 105 17.82 22.47 16.28
CA GLY A 105 16.96 22.10 17.40
C GLY A 105 16.91 20.59 17.63
N GLU A 106 16.64 19.79 16.58
CA GLU A 106 16.68 18.32 16.66
C GLU A 106 18.05 17.80 17.14
N ALA A 107 19.15 18.32 16.58
CA ALA A 107 20.51 17.93 16.95
C ALA A 107 20.87 18.27 18.41
N LEU A 108 20.31 19.36 18.96
CA LEU A 108 20.48 19.73 20.36
C LEU A 108 19.66 18.85 21.31
N LEU A 109 18.49 18.36 20.89
CA LEU A 109 17.70 17.40 21.66
C LEU A 109 18.38 16.03 21.79
N LEU A 110 19.10 15.58 20.75
CA LEU A 110 19.91 14.36 20.81
C LEU A 110 21.01 14.42 21.89
N GLU A 111 21.40 15.62 22.32
CA GLU A 111 22.35 15.87 23.42
C GLU A 111 21.68 16.23 24.75
N GLY A 112 20.34 16.24 24.81
CA GLY A 112 19.58 16.68 25.99
C GLY A 112 19.66 18.19 26.26
N ARG A 113 20.10 19.02 25.30
CA ARG A 113 20.29 20.47 25.45
C ARG A 113 19.00 21.24 25.22
N ASN A 114 18.00 20.93 26.05
CA ASN A 114 16.61 21.34 25.88
C ASN A 114 16.41 22.87 25.83
N ASP A 115 17.20 23.66 26.56
CA ASP A 115 17.13 25.13 26.52
C ASP A 115 17.57 25.71 25.16
N GLU A 116 18.70 25.25 24.63
CA GLU A 116 19.20 25.70 23.32
C GLU A 116 18.34 25.15 22.17
N ALA A 117 17.83 23.92 22.31
CA ALA A 117 16.86 23.37 21.37
C ALA A 117 15.58 24.23 21.33
N LEU A 118 14.99 24.54 22.49
CA LEU A 118 13.79 25.38 22.59
C LEU A 118 14.03 26.78 22.01
N SER A 119 15.21 27.38 22.25
CA SER A 119 15.59 28.66 21.64
C SER A 119 15.64 28.57 20.10
N SER A 120 16.34 27.57 19.55
CA SER A 120 16.47 27.37 18.09
C SER A 120 15.13 27.09 17.41
N LEU A 121 14.27 26.30 18.06
CA LEU A 121 12.94 25.93 17.56
C LEU A 121 11.95 27.10 17.66
N THR A 122 12.00 27.89 18.73
CA THR A 122 11.19 29.11 18.85
C THR A 122 11.59 30.16 17.81
N ASP A 123 12.89 30.30 17.52
CA ASP A 123 13.38 31.14 16.43
C ASP A 123 12.84 30.64 15.08
N ALA A 124 12.95 29.34 14.78
CA ALA A 124 12.38 28.75 13.55
C ALA A 124 10.85 28.92 13.42
N ALA A 125 10.12 28.76 14.54
CA ALA A 125 8.67 28.90 14.61
C ALA A 125 8.19 30.35 14.40
N SER A 126 8.98 31.34 14.84
CA SER A 126 8.66 32.77 14.66
C SER A 126 8.57 33.18 13.18
N ARG A 127 9.25 32.45 12.30
CA ARG A 127 9.22 32.64 10.83
C ARG A 127 8.09 31.81 10.22
N SER A 128 6.85 32.10 10.60
CA SER A 128 5.64 31.31 10.28
C SER A 128 5.41 31.01 8.79
N SER A 129 5.91 31.86 7.88
CA SER A 129 5.84 31.69 6.42
C SER A 129 6.94 30.81 5.82
N GLN A 130 7.92 30.36 6.60
CA GLN A 130 9.04 29.54 6.12
C GLN A 130 8.84 28.05 6.48
N PRO A 131 9.49 27.11 5.75
CA PRO A 131 9.39 25.68 6.03
C PRO A 131 9.80 25.32 7.46
N PHE A 132 9.26 24.22 7.98
CA PHE A 132 9.52 23.70 9.33
C PHE A 132 9.05 24.60 10.49
N SER A 133 8.31 25.69 10.24
CA SER A 133 7.85 26.60 11.30
C SER A 133 6.84 25.93 12.26
N TRP A 134 5.88 25.16 11.73
CA TRP A 134 4.88 24.44 12.52
C TRP A 134 5.45 23.20 13.20
N GLU A 135 6.35 22.50 12.53
CA GLU A 135 7.15 21.38 13.06
C GLU A 135 7.99 21.86 14.26
N SER A 136 8.65 23.01 14.12
CA SER A 136 9.41 23.63 15.20
C SER A 136 8.53 24.06 16.37
N LEU A 137 7.36 24.65 16.10
CA LEU A 137 6.41 25.05 17.14
C LEU A 137 5.82 23.84 17.88
N SER A 138 5.52 22.75 17.16
CA SER A 138 5.02 21.51 17.74
C SER A 138 6.06 20.88 18.67
N LEU A 139 7.34 20.85 18.23
CA LEU A 139 8.44 20.29 19.01
C LEU A 139 8.83 21.19 20.19
N ALA A 140 8.76 22.52 20.04
CA ALA A 140 8.89 23.47 21.14
C ALA A 140 7.84 23.20 22.24
N GLY A 141 6.57 22.98 21.86
CA GLY A 141 5.52 22.61 22.81
C GLY A 141 5.80 21.30 23.56
N ASP A 142 6.37 20.30 22.88
CA ASP A 142 6.76 19.04 23.51
C ASP A 142 7.87 19.23 24.56
N ILE A 143 8.87 20.07 24.26
CA ILE A 143 9.94 20.43 25.21
C ILE A 143 9.38 21.22 26.41
N GLN A 144 8.48 22.16 26.17
CA GLN A 144 7.82 22.93 27.23
C GLN A 144 7.05 22.01 28.18
N ALA A 145 6.28 21.06 27.64
CA ALA A 145 5.56 20.08 28.45
C ALA A 145 6.50 19.19 29.29
N GLN A 146 7.62 18.72 28.72
CA GLN A 146 8.64 17.95 29.45
C GLN A 146 9.28 18.74 30.61
N ARG A 147 9.31 20.07 30.52
CA ARG A 147 9.82 20.97 31.56
C ARG A 147 8.78 21.37 32.61
N GLY A 148 7.53 20.96 32.45
CA GLY A 148 6.40 21.40 33.27
C GLY A 148 5.82 22.77 32.88
N ASP A 149 6.30 23.40 31.80
CA ASP A 149 5.69 24.59 31.20
C ASP A 149 4.45 24.19 30.38
N LEU A 150 3.38 23.80 31.08
CA LEU A 150 2.13 23.36 30.46
C LEU A 150 1.45 24.51 29.70
N GLN A 151 1.49 25.73 30.24
CA GLN A 151 0.87 26.89 29.61
C GLN A 151 1.55 27.23 28.27
N GLY A 152 2.88 27.25 28.24
CA GLY A 152 3.64 27.42 27.00
C GLY A 152 3.43 26.27 26.02
N ALA A 153 3.43 25.02 26.50
CA ALA A 153 3.14 23.84 25.68
C ALA A 153 1.77 23.91 25.00
N TRP A 154 0.72 24.24 25.76
CA TRP A 154 -0.63 24.40 25.23
C TRP A 154 -0.71 25.55 24.23
N ALA A 155 -0.08 26.71 24.51
CA ALA A 155 -0.06 27.83 23.58
C ALA A 155 0.62 27.48 22.24
N SER A 156 1.69 26.67 22.29
CA SER A 156 2.38 26.16 21.11
C SER A 156 1.52 25.14 20.34
N TRP A 157 0.98 24.13 21.01
CA TRP A 157 0.15 23.10 20.38
C TRP A 157 -1.18 23.64 19.82
N VAL A 158 -1.84 24.56 20.52
CA VAL A 158 -3.07 25.21 20.03
C VAL A 158 -2.81 26.00 18.75
N LYS A 159 -1.70 26.75 18.67
CA LYS A 159 -1.32 27.46 17.43
C LYS A 159 -1.10 26.50 16.26
N VAL A 160 -0.46 25.35 16.50
CA VAL A 160 -0.32 24.30 15.47
C VAL A 160 -1.67 23.67 15.12
N ALA A 161 -2.55 23.44 16.08
CA ALA A 161 -3.89 22.88 15.88
C ALA A 161 -4.77 23.76 14.98
N TYR A 162 -4.70 25.09 15.11
CA TYR A 162 -5.43 26.02 14.24
C TYR A 162 -4.65 26.45 12.99
N SER A 163 -3.49 25.83 12.70
CA SER A 163 -2.71 26.07 11.49
C SER A 163 -3.11 25.12 10.35
N PRO A 164 -2.75 25.43 9.08
CA PRO A 164 -2.84 24.48 7.96
C PRO A 164 -1.84 23.31 8.01
N SER A 165 -1.08 23.14 9.10
CA SER A 165 -0.06 22.09 9.22
C SER A 165 -0.69 20.68 9.28
N PRO A 166 -0.06 19.67 8.65
CA PRO A 166 -0.45 18.26 8.85
C PRO A 166 -0.30 17.80 10.31
N LEU A 167 0.39 18.55 11.17
CA LEU A 167 0.49 18.29 12.60
C LEU A 167 -0.73 18.77 13.40
N SER A 168 -1.69 19.47 12.79
CA SER A 168 -2.87 20.07 13.44
C SER A 168 -3.58 19.10 14.41
N GLY A 169 -4.06 17.95 13.92
CA GLY A 169 -4.76 16.97 14.76
C GLY A 169 -3.88 16.34 15.85
N VAL A 170 -2.57 16.22 15.62
CA VAL A 170 -1.62 15.68 16.62
C VAL A 170 -1.44 16.67 17.77
N ALA A 171 -1.19 17.94 17.44
CA ALA A 171 -1.05 19.02 18.41
C ALA A 171 -2.35 19.22 19.20
N TRP A 172 -3.50 19.15 18.53
CA TRP A 172 -4.81 19.22 19.17
C TRP A 172 -5.04 18.06 20.15
N THR A 173 -4.66 16.83 19.79
CA THR A 173 -4.74 15.66 20.68
C THR A 173 -3.85 15.83 21.91
N ARG A 174 -2.59 16.29 21.74
CA ARG A 174 -1.64 16.53 22.85
C ARG A 174 -2.17 17.59 23.81
N PHE A 175 -2.66 18.71 23.25
CA PHE A 175 -3.31 19.76 24.00
C PHE A 175 -4.48 19.21 24.83
N LEU A 176 -5.44 18.52 24.20
CA LEU A 176 -6.63 18.03 24.90
C LEU A 176 -6.31 16.98 25.98
N LYS A 177 -5.39 16.04 25.73
CA LYS A 177 -4.96 15.08 26.76
C LYS A 177 -4.33 15.78 27.98
N SER A 178 -3.45 16.74 27.74
CA SER A 178 -2.78 17.48 28.82
C SER A 178 -3.76 18.43 29.54
N TYR A 179 -4.63 19.12 28.81
CA TYR A 179 -5.62 20.03 29.37
C TYR A 179 -6.71 19.31 30.19
N THR A 180 -7.20 18.15 29.74
CA THR A 180 -8.19 17.38 30.52
C THR A 180 -7.60 16.83 31.82
N GLN A 181 -6.30 16.52 31.82
CA GLN A 181 -5.59 16.09 33.01
C GLN A 181 -5.28 17.27 33.96
N TYR A 182 -4.67 18.36 33.48
CA TYR A 182 -4.08 19.43 34.30
C TYR A 182 -4.80 20.80 34.25
N GLY A 183 -5.92 20.92 33.53
CA GLY A 183 -6.68 22.17 33.43
C GLY A 183 -7.30 22.63 34.75
N ASP A 184 -7.19 23.92 35.05
CA ASP A 184 -7.79 24.59 36.20
C ASP A 184 -8.37 25.96 35.78
N ALA A 185 -9.00 26.69 36.71
CA ALA A 185 -9.63 27.97 36.40
C ALA A 185 -8.64 29.04 35.91
N GLU A 186 -7.44 29.11 36.48
CA GLU A 186 -6.43 30.13 36.17
C GLU A 186 -5.82 29.87 34.80
N ASN A 187 -5.33 28.65 34.57
CA ASN A 187 -4.69 28.28 33.32
C ASN A 187 -5.68 28.23 32.13
N THR A 188 -6.95 27.90 32.39
CA THR A 188 -8.03 28.00 31.38
C THR A 188 -8.28 29.45 30.98
N GLN A 189 -8.37 30.38 31.93
CA GLN A 189 -8.66 31.78 31.61
C GLN A 189 -7.54 32.42 30.76
N HIS A 190 -6.28 32.06 30.98
CA HIS A 190 -5.16 32.56 30.18
C HIS A 190 -5.08 31.93 28.79
N LEU A 191 -5.24 30.61 28.69
CA LEU A 191 -5.10 29.87 27.44
C LEU A 191 -6.14 30.27 26.38
N PHE A 192 -7.40 30.41 26.79
CA PHE A 192 -8.52 30.57 25.85
C PHE A 192 -8.62 31.98 25.25
N GLN A 193 -7.88 32.96 25.79
CA GLN A 193 -7.69 34.27 25.15
C GLN A 193 -6.90 34.19 23.83
N ALA A 194 -6.12 33.12 23.64
CA ALA A 194 -5.29 32.92 22.46
C ALA A 194 -5.92 32.02 21.38
N MET A 195 -7.13 31.49 21.60
CA MET A 195 -7.84 30.67 20.61
C MET A 195 -8.74 31.51 19.69
N PRO A 196 -8.90 31.11 18.41
CA PRO A 196 -9.87 31.74 17.52
C PRO A 196 -11.29 31.60 18.08
N PRO A 197 -12.10 32.68 18.15
CA PRO A 197 -13.49 32.60 18.55
C PRO A 197 -14.33 31.91 17.46
N GLY A 198 -15.23 31.00 17.85
CA GLY A 198 -16.13 30.32 16.93
C GLY A 198 -16.49 28.89 17.36
N GLN A 199 -17.08 28.13 16.44
CA GLN A 199 -17.28 26.69 16.61
C GLN A 199 -16.01 25.91 16.24
N LEU A 200 -15.82 24.75 16.86
CA LEU A 200 -14.78 23.80 16.43
C LEU A 200 -15.02 23.37 14.98
N SER A 201 -13.95 23.19 14.21
CA SER A 201 -14.06 22.48 12.93
C SER A 201 -14.47 21.02 13.16
N ASN A 202 -15.04 20.37 12.14
CA ASN A 202 -15.42 18.95 12.22
C ASN A 202 -14.24 18.05 12.63
N GLU A 203 -13.01 18.39 12.21
CA GLU A 203 -11.79 17.65 12.58
C GLU A 203 -11.37 17.89 14.03
N HIS A 204 -11.41 19.15 14.49
CA HIS A 204 -11.15 19.49 15.89
C HIS A 204 -12.16 18.84 16.82
N ALA A 205 -13.45 18.86 16.46
CA ALA A 205 -14.52 18.28 17.25
C ALA A 205 -14.43 16.75 17.29
N ARG A 206 -14.15 16.07 16.17
CA ARG A 206 -13.93 14.60 16.14
C ARG A 206 -12.78 14.18 17.05
N THR A 207 -11.66 14.88 16.96
CA THR A 207 -10.46 14.64 17.77
C THR A 207 -10.72 14.93 19.25
N ALA A 208 -11.51 15.97 19.54
CA ALA A 208 -11.90 16.32 20.90
C ALA A 208 -12.85 15.29 21.51
N LEU A 209 -13.87 14.83 20.79
CA LEU A 209 -14.77 13.78 21.25
C LEU A 209 -14.00 12.49 21.62
N ALA A 210 -13.15 12.00 20.71
CA ALA A 210 -12.34 10.80 20.95
C ALA A 210 -11.33 10.93 22.11
N THR A 211 -10.91 12.15 22.46
CA THR A 211 -9.98 12.39 23.58
C THR A 211 -10.71 12.62 24.90
N VAL A 212 -11.85 13.31 24.86
CA VAL A 212 -12.59 13.80 26.03
C VAL A 212 -13.62 12.76 26.52
N ASP A 213 -14.11 11.87 25.67
CA ASP A 213 -15.06 10.84 26.11
C ASP A 213 -14.42 9.81 27.07
N LEU A 214 -13.09 9.70 27.10
CA LEU A 214 -12.38 8.88 28.09
C LEU A 214 -12.18 9.60 29.44
N VAL A 215 -12.61 10.86 29.58
CA VAL A 215 -12.48 11.65 30.82
C VAL A 215 -13.67 11.39 31.74
N GLU A 216 -13.42 11.25 33.04
CA GLU A 216 -14.45 11.08 34.05
C GLU A 216 -15.48 12.22 34.05
N THR A 217 -16.76 11.90 34.25
CA THR A 217 -17.87 12.86 34.18
C THR A 217 -17.72 14.03 35.16
N GLU A 218 -17.20 13.79 36.38
CA GLU A 218 -16.95 14.87 37.35
C GLU A 218 -15.79 15.79 36.93
N ARG A 219 -14.71 15.22 36.40
CA ARG A 219 -13.59 16.02 35.86
C ARG A 219 -14.06 16.86 34.67
N LEU A 220 -14.91 16.31 33.81
CA LEU A 220 -15.50 17.03 32.68
C LEU A 220 -16.46 18.15 33.13
N LYS A 221 -17.26 17.95 34.18
CA LYS A 221 -18.08 19.01 34.80
C LYS A 221 -17.22 20.15 35.33
N GLN A 222 -16.11 19.87 36.01
CA GLN A 222 -15.17 20.89 36.49
C GLN A 222 -14.58 21.71 35.33
N LEU A 223 -14.04 21.02 34.32
CA LEU A 223 -13.46 21.67 33.14
C LEU A 223 -14.48 22.49 32.35
N HIS A 224 -15.75 22.03 32.29
CA HIS A 224 -16.86 22.79 31.72
C HIS A 224 -17.15 24.07 32.52
N ALA A 225 -17.16 24.00 33.85
CA ALA A 225 -17.36 25.16 34.72
C ALA A 225 -16.22 26.21 34.63
N PHE A 226 -15.01 25.79 34.25
CA PHE A 226 -13.88 26.71 34.01
C PHE A 226 -13.92 27.42 32.64
N GLN A 227 -14.80 27.01 31.71
CA GLN A 227 -14.79 27.57 30.35
C GLN A 227 -15.27 29.03 30.31
N PRO A 228 -14.53 29.96 29.68
CA PRO A 228 -15.02 31.31 29.46
C PRO A 228 -16.13 31.35 28.40
N SER A 229 -16.99 32.36 28.50
CA SER A 229 -18.03 32.63 27.50
C SER A 229 -17.43 32.78 26.10
N GLY A 230 -17.90 31.96 25.15
CA GLY A 230 -17.38 31.94 23.78
C GLY A 230 -16.22 30.96 23.53
N SER A 231 -15.76 30.20 24.53
CA SER A 231 -14.83 29.08 24.32
C SER A 231 -15.45 28.03 23.38
N PRO A 232 -14.69 27.53 22.38
CA PRO A 232 -15.18 26.48 21.50
C PRO A 232 -15.36 25.13 22.21
N LEU A 233 -14.73 24.92 23.38
CA LEU A 233 -14.91 23.70 24.19
C LEU A 233 -16.17 23.75 25.07
N THR A 234 -16.77 24.92 25.32
CA THR A 234 -17.99 25.04 26.14
C THR A 234 -19.12 24.18 25.57
N SER A 235 -19.40 24.34 24.27
CA SER A 235 -20.47 23.59 23.58
C SER A 235 -20.15 22.09 23.48
N LEU A 236 -18.88 21.73 23.28
CA LEU A 236 -18.42 20.35 23.24
C LEU A 236 -18.69 19.64 24.58
N PHE A 237 -18.19 20.21 25.68
CA PHE A 237 -18.34 19.61 27.00
C PHE A 237 -19.81 19.55 27.43
N ALA A 238 -20.60 20.59 27.12
CA ALA A 238 -22.05 20.57 27.36
C ALA A 238 -22.75 19.41 26.62
N SER A 239 -22.38 19.16 25.36
CA SER A 239 -22.97 18.08 24.55
C SER A 239 -22.62 16.69 25.11
N ILE A 240 -21.35 16.46 25.47
CA ILE A 240 -20.90 15.19 26.07
C ILE A 240 -21.59 14.94 27.42
N LEU A 241 -21.65 15.95 28.29
CA LEU A 241 -22.33 15.87 29.59
C LEU A 241 -23.85 15.63 29.44
N GLY A 242 -24.49 16.25 28.44
CA GLY A 242 -25.89 16.01 28.10
C GLY A 242 -26.15 14.57 27.64
N GLY A 243 -25.30 14.04 26.76
CA GLY A 243 -25.37 12.64 26.31
C GLY A 243 -25.24 11.64 27.46
N ARG A 244 -24.28 11.86 28.37
CA ARG A 244 -24.12 11.01 29.57
C ARG A 244 -25.33 11.07 30.51
N GLN A 245 -25.90 12.25 30.76
CA GLN A 245 -27.12 12.37 31.55
C GLN A 245 -28.34 11.69 30.90
N ALA A 246 -28.40 11.61 29.57
CA ALA A 246 -29.46 10.88 28.87
C ALA A 246 -29.31 9.36 29.05
N LEU A 247 -28.07 8.84 29.00
CA LEU A 247 -27.76 7.43 29.25
C LEU A 247 -28.05 7.03 30.71
N GLU A 248 -27.66 7.86 31.68
CA GLU A 248 -27.89 7.62 33.12
C GLU A 248 -29.38 7.57 33.51
N ARG A 249 -30.28 8.18 32.70
CA ARG A 249 -31.73 8.20 32.96
C ARG A 249 -32.51 7.00 32.40
N GLY A 250 -31.87 6.13 31.62
CA GLY A 250 -32.36 4.79 31.27
C GLY A 250 -33.86 4.66 30.90
N GLY A 251 -34.26 5.11 29.70
CA GLY A 251 -35.64 4.90 29.24
C GLY A 251 -35.84 5.07 27.73
N MET A 252 -36.54 4.11 27.11
CA MET A 252 -37.08 4.24 25.76
C MET A 252 -38.03 5.45 25.68
N GLY A 253 -37.64 6.51 24.97
CA GLY A 253 -38.50 7.69 24.79
C GLY A 253 -37.79 8.96 24.30
N ALA A 254 -36.50 9.13 24.58
CA ALA A 254 -35.79 10.40 24.36
C ALA A 254 -35.13 10.57 22.96
N GLN A 255 -35.65 9.93 21.91
CA GLN A 255 -35.11 10.08 20.53
C GLN A 255 -35.61 11.34 19.78
N ASN A 256 -36.61 12.07 20.30
CA ASN A 256 -37.31 13.13 19.54
C ASN A 256 -37.11 14.58 20.01
N GLU A 257 -36.32 14.87 21.06
CA GLU A 257 -36.20 16.24 21.61
C GLU A 257 -34.75 16.79 21.67
N ALA A 258 -33.81 16.20 20.94
CA ALA A 258 -32.41 16.64 20.89
C ALA A 258 -31.93 17.06 19.49
N GLN A 259 -32.71 17.87 18.78
CA GLN A 259 -32.28 18.72 17.66
C GLN A 259 -33.07 20.04 17.69
N PRO A 260 -32.54 21.18 17.18
CA PRO A 260 -31.41 21.30 16.25
C PRO A 260 -30.32 22.32 16.66
N ALA A 261 -29.05 22.12 16.24
CA ALA A 261 -28.07 23.18 15.89
C ALA A 261 -26.63 22.69 15.54
N MET A 262 -26.46 21.54 14.86
CA MET A 262 -25.24 21.24 14.08
C MET A 262 -25.56 20.06 13.14
N GLY A 263 -25.73 20.34 11.85
CA GLY A 263 -26.39 19.42 10.92
C GLY A 263 -25.58 18.18 10.54
N GLU A 264 -26.27 17.03 10.52
CA GLU A 264 -26.04 15.79 9.74
C GLU A 264 -24.65 15.11 9.76
N THR A 265 -23.63 15.72 10.39
CA THR A 265 -22.23 15.29 10.28
C THR A 265 -21.80 14.42 11.46
N PHE A 266 -22.32 14.68 12.67
CA PHE A 266 -21.87 14.02 13.90
C PHE A 266 -22.40 12.60 14.05
N THR A 267 -23.70 12.37 13.86
CA THR A 267 -24.32 11.03 13.91
C THR A 267 -23.78 10.08 12.82
N ALA A 268 -23.20 10.60 11.74
CA ALA A 268 -22.52 9.78 10.72
C ALA A 268 -21.09 9.37 11.11
N LEU A 269 -20.42 10.12 12.01
CA LEU A 269 -19.04 9.88 12.43
C LEU A 269 -18.94 9.00 13.70
N GLU A 270 -19.90 9.09 14.61
CA GLU A 270 -19.98 8.21 15.79
C GLU A 270 -20.19 6.74 15.37
N ASN A 271 -21.12 6.52 14.44
CA ASN A 271 -21.39 5.22 13.82
C ASN A 271 -20.22 4.64 12.98
N GLN A 272 -19.13 5.39 12.77
CA GLN A 272 -17.93 4.87 12.08
C GLN A 272 -16.83 4.34 13.02
N HIS A 273 -16.88 4.63 14.33
CA HIS A 273 -15.78 4.27 15.26
C HIS A 273 -16.13 3.15 16.25
N GLN A 274 -17.41 2.77 16.36
CA GLN A 274 -17.83 1.49 16.93
C GLN A 274 -18.92 0.86 16.05
N LEU A 275 -18.61 -0.28 15.45
CA LEU A 275 -19.60 -1.12 14.79
C LEU A 275 -20.07 -2.16 15.79
N VAL A 276 -21.07 -1.78 16.59
CA VAL A 276 -21.67 -2.64 17.61
C VAL A 276 -22.74 -3.53 16.96
N PRO A 277 -22.78 -4.85 17.26
CA PRO A 277 -23.88 -5.71 16.84
C PRO A 277 -25.25 -5.18 17.32
N PRO A 278 -26.36 -5.41 16.57
CA PRO A 278 -27.67 -4.83 16.89
C PRO A 278 -28.21 -5.08 18.31
N ASP A 279 -27.78 -6.17 18.96
CA ASP A 279 -28.44 -6.73 20.15
C ASP A 279 -27.67 -6.51 21.47
N ASN A 280 -26.65 -5.65 21.50
CA ASN A 280 -25.95 -5.21 22.72
C ASN A 280 -25.35 -6.34 23.60
N GLN A 281 -25.06 -7.51 23.02
CA GLN A 281 -24.38 -8.65 23.66
C GLN A 281 -22.84 -8.58 23.45
N PRO A 282 -22.02 -9.17 24.35
CA PRO A 282 -20.57 -9.16 24.19
C PRO A 282 -20.14 -9.80 22.86
N GLY A 283 -19.34 -9.04 22.10
CA GLY A 283 -18.78 -9.39 20.80
C GLY A 283 -17.25 -9.48 20.84
N PHE A 284 -16.66 -10.01 19.78
CA PHE A 284 -15.20 -10.13 19.67
C PHE A 284 -14.61 -8.83 19.12
N THR A 285 -13.85 -8.11 19.94
CA THR A 285 -13.27 -6.81 19.56
C THR A 285 -12.02 -6.97 18.70
N VAL A 286 -12.01 -6.34 17.53
CA VAL A 286 -10.95 -6.44 16.52
C VAL A 286 -10.44 -5.04 16.18
N GLY A 287 -9.13 -4.83 16.30
CA GLY A 287 -8.49 -3.63 15.80
C GLY A 287 -8.45 -3.60 14.27
N LEU A 288 -8.84 -2.49 13.65
CA LEU A 288 -8.72 -2.28 12.22
C LEU A 288 -7.76 -1.10 11.98
N LEU A 289 -6.53 -1.42 11.55
CA LEU A 289 -5.42 -0.48 11.41
C LEU A 289 -5.27 -0.03 9.95
N LEU A 290 -5.68 1.21 9.65
CA LEU A 290 -5.76 1.72 8.29
C LEU A 290 -5.16 3.13 8.16
N PRO A 291 -4.61 3.52 7.00
CA PRO A 291 -4.13 4.88 6.77
C PRO A 291 -5.31 5.81 6.43
N LEU A 292 -5.97 6.36 7.44
CA LEU A 292 -7.21 7.13 7.34
C LEU A 292 -6.97 8.64 7.21
N SER A 293 -5.76 9.11 7.49
CA SER A 293 -5.27 10.47 7.22
C SER A 293 -4.00 10.48 6.34
N GLY A 294 -3.50 11.67 6.03
CA GLY A 294 -2.35 11.86 5.15
C GLY A 294 -2.65 11.51 3.68
N ASN A 295 -1.59 11.28 2.91
CA ASN A 295 -1.65 11.07 1.45
C ASN A 295 -2.45 9.83 1.01
N TYR A 296 -2.71 8.90 1.94
CA TYR A 296 -3.37 7.62 1.67
C TYR A 296 -4.80 7.53 2.24
N ALA A 297 -5.31 8.62 2.84
CA ALA A 297 -6.63 8.70 3.47
C ALA A 297 -7.79 8.21 2.58
N SER A 298 -7.72 8.43 1.26
CA SER A 298 -8.72 7.94 0.29
C SER A 298 -8.73 6.42 0.22
N HIS A 299 -7.56 5.78 0.22
CA HIS A 299 -7.42 4.33 0.20
C HIS A 299 -7.89 3.75 1.54
N GLY A 300 -7.44 4.29 2.69
CA GLY A 300 -7.90 3.84 4.01
C GLY A 300 -9.42 3.87 4.17
N LYS A 301 -10.10 4.89 3.63
CA LYS A 301 -11.56 4.96 3.63
C LYS A 301 -12.22 3.84 2.82
N ASN A 302 -11.60 3.40 1.72
CA ASN A 302 -12.13 2.27 0.93
C ASN A 302 -11.93 0.93 1.64
N LEU A 303 -10.80 0.75 2.33
CA LEU A 303 -10.55 -0.44 3.15
C LEU A 303 -11.59 -0.55 4.27
N LEU A 304 -11.96 0.58 4.90
CA LEU A 304 -13.05 0.62 5.88
C LEU A 304 -14.41 0.26 5.26
N LYS A 305 -14.75 0.74 4.06
CA LYS A 305 -15.96 0.32 3.33
C LYS A 305 -15.97 -1.19 3.07
N ALA A 306 -14.82 -1.78 2.75
CA ALA A 306 -14.68 -3.22 2.49
C ALA A 306 -14.81 -4.06 3.76
N ALA A 307 -14.23 -3.61 4.88
CA ALA A 307 -14.42 -4.23 6.19
C ALA A 307 -15.90 -4.22 6.62
N ASN A 308 -16.60 -3.10 6.43
CA ASN A 308 -18.02 -2.96 6.74
C ASN A 308 -18.90 -3.89 5.89
N MET A 309 -18.55 -4.05 4.61
CA MET A 309 -19.20 -5.00 3.72
C MET A 309 -19.04 -6.45 4.23
N ALA A 310 -17.83 -6.84 4.66
CA ALA A 310 -17.59 -8.16 5.24
C ALA A 310 -18.40 -8.40 6.54
N LEU A 311 -18.52 -7.40 7.42
CA LEU A 311 -19.37 -7.53 8.63
C LEU A 311 -20.85 -7.78 8.27
N HIS A 312 -21.38 -7.07 7.27
CA HIS A 312 -22.75 -7.25 6.81
C HIS A 312 -23.00 -8.66 6.25
N ASP A 313 -22.01 -9.22 5.57
CA ASP A 313 -22.08 -10.54 4.95
C ASP A 313 -21.87 -11.71 5.91
N TYR A 314 -21.28 -11.44 7.09
CA TYR A 314 -20.97 -12.42 8.14
C TYR A 314 -21.58 -12.01 9.51
N PRO A 315 -22.90 -11.75 9.59
CA PRO A 315 -23.54 -11.10 10.75
C PRO A 315 -23.49 -11.96 12.03
N ASP A 316 -23.44 -13.29 11.91
CA ASP A 316 -23.52 -14.23 13.03
C ASP A 316 -22.30 -14.21 13.97
N THR A 317 -21.24 -13.49 13.60
CA THR A 317 -19.91 -13.59 14.20
C THR A 317 -19.62 -12.52 15.26
N ARG A 318 -20.51 -11.52 15.42
CA ARG A 318 -20.48 -10.52 16.49
C ARG A 318 -19.13 -9.79 16.64
N ILE A 319 -18.45 -9.55 15.51
CA ILE A 319 -17.21 -8.77 15.50
C ILE A 319 -17.52 -7.30 15.78
N ILE A 320 -16.75 -6.68 16.68
CA ILE A 320 -16.77 -5.24 16.96
C ILE A 320 -15.47 -4.64 16.44
N LEU A 321 -15.55 -3.83 15.38
CA LEU A 321 -14.35 -3.16 14.84
C LEU A 321 -14.00 -1.91 15.67
N ARG A 322 -12.76 -1.85 16.14
CA ARG A 322 -12.11 -0.66 16.73
C ARG A 322 -11.16 -0.10 15.69
N VAL A 323 -11.51 1.03 15.09
CA VAL A 323 -10.77 1.60 13.96
C VAL A 323 -9.69 2.55 14.46
N ALA A 324 -8.45 2.39 13.98
CA ALA A 324 -7.34 3.29 14.29
C ALA A 324 -6.57 3.72 13.04
N ASP A 325 -6.07 4.96 13.07
CA ASP A 325 -5.39 5.60 11.96
C ASP A 325 -3.86 5.45 12.03
N SER A 326 -3.28 4.67 11.11
CA SER A 326 -1.82 4.50 10.98
C SER A 326 -1.13 5.70 10.31
N ARG A 327 -1.89 6.59 9.67
CA ARG A 327 -1.44 7.79 8.94
C ARG A 327 -0.50 7.52 7.75
N GLY A 328 -0.32 6.26 7.34
CA GLY A 328 0.71 5.88 6.37
C GLY A 328 2.11 5.71 6.98
N THR A 329 2.23 5.54 8.30
CA THR A 329 3.52 5.66 9.03
C THR A 329 3.75 4.57 10.07
N ALA A 330 5.02 4.15 10.23
CA ALA A 330 5.44 3.22 11.27
C ALA A 330 5.09 3.70 12.69
N GLU A 331 5.28 4.99 12.98
CA GLU A 331 4.96 5.56 14.29
C GLU A 331 3.45 5.60 14.56
N GLY A 332 2.64 5.98 13.57
CA GLY A 332 1.18 5.92 13.68
C GLY A 332 0.68 4.49 13.91
N ALA A 333 1.24 3.51 13.19
CA ALA A 333 0.97 2.09 13.38
C ALA A 333 1.34 1.61 14.80
N ARG A 334 2.52 1.99 15.31
CA ARG A 334 2.98 1.66 16.67
C ARG A 334 2.06 2.22 17.75
N LEU A 335 1.71 3.51 17.64
CA LEU A 335 0.80 4.18 18.58
C LEU A 335 -0.61 3.59 18.57
N ALA A 336 -1.11 3.22 17.38
CA ALA A 336 -2.41 2.57 17.23
C ALA A 336 -2.42 1.15 17.83
N MET A 337 -1.36 0.36 17.64
CA MET A 337 -1.21 -0.96 18.26
C MET A 337 -1.14 -0.88 19.79
N GLU A 338 -0.46 0.13 20.34
CA GLU A 338 -0.42 0.35 21.79
C GLU A 338 -1.81 0.76 22.34
N GLN A 339 -2.57 1.58 21.59
CA GLN A 339 -3.97 1.86 21.94
C GLN A 339 -4.83 0.59 21.88
N PHE A 340 -4.68 -0.25 20.86
CA PHE A 340 -5.38 -1.53 20.75
C PHE A 340 -5.06 -2.50 21.89
N ARG A 341 -3.81 -2.50 22.38
CA ARG A 341 -3.40 -3.25 23.57
C ARG A 341 -4.10 -2.75 24.83
N LEU A 342 -4.26 -1.43 25.00
CA LEU A 342 -4.99 -0.82 26.10
C LEU A 342 -6.51 -1.03 26.00
N ASP A 343 -7.05 -1.02 24.78
CA ASP A 343 -8.46 -1.26 24.46
C ASP A 343 -8.87 -2.74 24.62
N GLY A 344 -7.91 -3.66 24.78
CA GLY A 344 -8.16 -5.09 24.94
C GLY A 344 -8.66 -5.80 23.67
N VAL A 345 -8.21 -5.39 22.48
CA VAL A 345 -8.62 -6.07 21.23
C VAL A 345 -8.07 -7.50 21.18
N GLY A 346 -8.87 -8.44 20.69
CA GLY A 346 -8.50 -9.85 20.58
C GLY A 346 -7.73 -10.21 19.30
N ALA A 347 -7.78 -9.36 18.28
CA ALA A 347 -7.05 -9.50 17.02
C ALA A 347 -6.90 -8.13 16.33
N VAL A 348 -6.00 -8.03 15.35
CA VAL A 348 -5.85 -6.85 14.48
C VAL A 348 -5.87 -7.23 13.00
N ILE A 349 -6.52 -6.42 12.17
CA ILE A 349 -6.50 -6.50 10.70
C ILE A 349 -5.86 -5.20 10.16
N GLY A 350 -4.98 -5.35 9.17
CA GLY A 350 -4.08 -4.29 8.73
C GLY A 350 -2.73 -4.34 9.45
N PRO A 351 -1.77 -3.49 9.05
CA PRO A 351 -1.89 -2.42 8.06
C PRO A 351 -1.50 -2.86 6.63
N ILE A 352 -1.44 -1.89 5.70
CA ILE A 352 -1.17 -2.15 4.27
C ILE A 352 0.28 -1.84 3.84
N PHE A 353 0.95 -0.84 4.44
CA PHE A 353 2.31 -0.47 4.03
C PHE A 353 3.37 -1.23 4.83
N HIS A 354 4.54 -1.43 4.23
CA HIS A 354 5.57 -2.31 4.79
C HIS A 354 6.12 -1.82 6.15
N GLU A 355 6.47 -0.54 6.25
CA GLU A 355 6.98 0.05 7.50
C GLU A 355 5.92 0.06 8.62
N GLU A 356 4.65 0.27 8.25
CA GLU A 356 3.54 0.12 9.20
C GLU A 356 3.41 -1.32 9.68
N ALA A 357 3.45 -2.29 8.75
CA ALA A 357 3.23 -3.70 9.02
C ALA A 357 4.35 -4.29 9.88
N LYS A 358 5.60 -3.86 9.65
CA LYS A 358 6.73 -4.21 10.49
C LYS A 358 6.57 -3.65 11.91
N ALA A 359 6.33 -2.35 12.04
CA ALA A 359 6.16 -1.72 13.36
C ALA A 359 4.94 -2.27 14.13
N ALA A 360 3.84 -2.57 13.44
CA ALA A 360 2.66 -3.17 14.03
C ALA A 360 2.91 -4.62 14.47
N ALA A 361 3.61 -5.41 13.65
CA ALA A 361 3.97 -6.79 13.97
C ALA A 361 4.91 -6.90 15.18
N GLU A 362 5.85 -5.96 15.34
CA GLU A 362 6.73 -5.89 16.52
C GLU A 362 5.93 -5.70 17.83
N VAL A 363 4.94 -4.79 17.84
CA VAL A 363 4.05 -4.57 19.01
C VAL A 363 3.06 -5.72 19.21
N ALA A 364 2.54 -6.29 18.12
CA ALA A 364 1.63 -7.44 18.14
C ALA A 364 2.32 -8.66 18.79
N ALA A 365 3.57 -8.93 18.41
CA ALA A 365 4.37 -10.02 18.96
C ALA A 365 4.70 -9.81 20.45
N SER A 366 5.09 -8.60 20.87
CA SER A 366 5.36 -8.32 22.29
C SER A 366 4.11 -8.36 23.17
N SER A 367 2.93 -8.15 22.59
CA SER A 367 1.63 -8.10 23.29
C SER A 367 0.83 -9.39 23.18
N ASN A 368 1.31 -10.38 22.42
CA ASN A 368 0.59 -11.62 22.07
C ASN A 368 -0.82 -11.35 21.50
N ILE A 369 -0.91 -10.37 20.59
CA ILE A 369 -2.14 -10.02 19.84
C ILE A 369 -1.96 -10.56 18.41
N PRO A 370 -2.82 -11.48 17.93
CA PRO A 370 -2.76 -11.93 16.54
C PRO A 370 -3.04 -10.80 15.56
N ILE A 371 -2.30 -10.75 14.45
CA ILE A 371 -2.40 -9.68 13.45
C ILE A 371 -2.44 -10.22 12.02
N MET A 372 -3.36 -9.73 11.20
CA MET A 372 -3.43 -9.98 9.75
C MET A 372 -2.92 -8.77 8.98
N ILE A 373 -1.67 -8.79 8.55
CA ILE A 373 -1.09 -7.74 7.69
C ILE A 373 -1.55 -7.93 6.24
N LEU A 374 -1.72 -6.82 5.52
CA LEU A 374 -2.24 -6.81 4.13
C LEU A 374 -1.16 -6.44 3.09
N ASN A 375 0.12 -6.52 3.50
CA ASN A 375 1.27 -6.18 2.67
C ASN A 375 1.87 -7.46 2.04
N PRO A 376 2.28 -7.47 0.74
CA PRO A 376 2.83 -8.66 0.09
C PRO A 376 4.30 -8.95 0.38
N ARG A 377 5.08 -8.02 0.95
CA ARG A 377 6.53 -8.22 1.08
C ARG A 377 6.88 -9.32 2.10
N PRO A 378 7.85 -10.20 1.82
CA PRO A 378 8.30 -11.21 2.76
C PRO A 378 9.05 -10.58 3.96
N GLY A 379 9.31 -11.40 4.99
CA GLY A 379 10.19 -11.05 6.11
C GLY A 379 9.51 -10.48 7.36
N ILE A 380 8.18 -10.34 7.37
CA ILE A 380 7.41 -9.95 8.57
C ILE A 380 6.80 -11.18 9.27
N VAL A 381 6.21 -12.10 8.51
CA VAL A 381 5.71 -13.38 9.05
C VAL A 381 6.87 -14.30 9.42
N GLN A 382 6.74 -14.97 10.56
CA GLN A 382 7.70 -15.95 11.06
C GLN A 382 6.94 -17.26 11.36
N PRO A 383 7.48 -18.45 10.99
CA PRO A 383 6.83 -19.72 11.25
C PRO A 383 6.43 -19.88 12.73
N GLY A 384 5.17 -20.24 12.97
CA GLY A 384 4.60 -20.41 14.31
C GLY A 384 4.21 -19.12 15.06
N SER A 385 4.48 -17.92 14.53
CA SER A 385 4.01 -16.68 15.15
C SER A 385 2.52 -16.42 14.89
N GLN A 386 1.88 -15.57 15.70
CA GLN A 386 0.48 -15.15 15.49
C GLN A 386 0.34 -14.02 14.45
N ILE A 387 1.36 -13.83 13.59
CA ILE A 387 1.34 -12.89 12.46
C ILE A 387 0.91 -13.67 11.23
N PHE A 388 -0.15 -13.19 10.58
CA PHE A 388 -0.71 -13.73 9.35
C PHE A 388 -0.56 -12.69 8.23
N GLN A 389 -0.27 -13.11 7.02
CA GLN A 389 -0.08 -12.23 5.85
C GLN A 389 -1.12 -12.54 4.79
N ASN A 390 -2.11 -11.65 4.67
CA ASN A 390 -3.12 -11.76 3.64
C ASN A 390 -2.76 -10.88 2.44
N ALA A 391 -2.18 -11.48 1.39
CA ALA A 391 -1.73 -10.75 0.22
C ALA A 391 -1.93 -11.52 -1.09
N PHE A 392 -1.97 -10.81 -2.21
CA PHE A 392 -1.78 -11.40 -3.52
C PHE A 392 -0.28 -11.62 -3.74
N GLN A 393 0.13 -12.88 -3.86
CA GLN A 393 1.51 -13.31 -4.08
C GLN A 393 1.70 -13.65 -5.56
N PRO A 394 2.28 -12.74 -6.36
CA PRO A 394 2.32 -12.93 -7.80
C PRO A 394 3.35 -14.03 -8.21
N GLU A 395 4.27 -14.42 -7.32
CA GLU A 395 5.13 -15.61 -7.46
C GLU A 395 4.31 -16.88 -7.71
N ASN A 396 3.19 -17.02 -7.01
CA ASN A 396 2.33 -18.19 -7.10
C ASN A 396 1.72 -18.33 -8.51
N GLU A 397 1.44 -17.21 -9.20
CA GLU A 397 1.02 -17.21 -10.60
C GLU A 397 2.12 -17.76 -11.54
N GLY A 398 3.37 -17.35 -11.32
CA GLY A 398 4.52 -17.84 -12.07
C GLY A 398 4.73 -19.35 -11.89
N GLN A 399 4.72 -19.82 -10.65
CA GLN A 399 4.83 -21.26 -10.32
C GLN A 399 3.66 -22.07 -10.90
N PHE A 400 2.44 -21.54 -10.82
CA PHE A 400 1.22 -22.18 -11.29
C PHE A 400 1.19 -22.32 -12.82
N MET A 401 1.58 -21.26 -13.54
CA MET A 401 1.72 -21.29 -15.01
C MET A 401 2.87 -22.19 -15.48
N ALA A 402 3.96 -22.28 -14.72
CA ALA A 402 5.06 -23.20 -14.98
C ALA A 402 4.62 -24.67 -14.89
N ARG A 403 3.90 -25.05 -13.81
CA ARG A 403 3.28 -26.38 -13.67
C ARG A 403 2.33 -26.69 -14.82
N PHE A 404 1.41 -25.78 -15.13
CA PHE A 404 0.49 -25.94 -16.25
C PHE A 404 1.21 -26.16 -17.59
N ALA A 405 2.29 -25.43 -17.86
CA ALA A 405 3.09 -25.59 -19.08
C ALA A 405 3.76 -26.97 -19.17
N VAL A 406 4.50 -27.38 -18.14
CA VAL A 406 5.31 -28.62 -18.18
C VAL A 406 4.47 -29.86 -17.89
N GLU A 407 3.61 -29.83 -16.88
CA GLU A 407 2.84 -31.00 -16.45
C GLU A 407 1.65 -31.27 -17.38
N GLU A 408 0.92 -30.26 -17.86
CA GLU A 408 -0.33 -30.47 -18.63
C GLU A 408 -0.18 -30.19 -20.13
N LYS A 409 0.52 -29.12 -20.51
CA LYS A 409 0.84 -28.86 -21.93
C LYS A 409 2.06 -29.63 -22.44
N LYS A 410 2.76 -30.36 -21.56
CA LYS A 410 3.97 -31.16 -21.86
C LYS A 410 5.08 -30.35 -22.54
N ILE A 411 5.07 -29.02 -22.35
CA ILE A 411 6.07 -28.10 -22.89
C ILE A 411 7.42 -28.39 -22.22
N ARG A 412 8.50 -28.36 -23.00
CA ARG A 412 9.86 -28.57 -22.50
C ARG A 412 10.76 -27.36 -22.68
N ARG A 413 10.49 -26.50 -23.66
CA ARG A 413 11.33 -25.34 -23.96
C ARG A 413 10.48 -24.08 -23.88
N VAL A 414 10.82 -23.18 -22.96
CA VAL A 414 10.09 -21.93 -22.74
C VAL A 414 11.02 -20.74 -22.94
N ALA A 415 10.51 -19.67 -23.53
CA ALA A 415 11.14 -18.36 -23.48
C ALA A 415 10.33 -17.41 -22.60
N VAL A 416 10.95 -16.37 -22.05
CA VAL A 416 10.29 -15.35 -21.23
C VAL A 416 10.49 -13.96 -21.83
N LEU A 417 9.40 -13.19 -21.93
CA LEU A 417 9.40 -11.76 -22.25
C LEU A 417 8.71 -11.01 -21.11
N ALA A 418 9.47 -10.26 -20.30
CA ALA A 418 8.96 -9.63 -19.08
C ALA A 418 9.29 -8.13 -19.00
N PRO A 419 8.50 -7.33 -18.27
CA PRO A 419 8.86 -5.95 -17.97
C PRO A 419 10.07 -5.90 -17.03
N ASP A 420 11.00 -4.98 -17.26
CA ASP A 420 12.18 -4.71 -16.42
C ASP A 420 11.77 -4.00 -15.13
N THR A 421 11.16 -4.77 -14.22
CA THR A 421 10.51 -4.33 -12.99
C THR A 421 10.63 -5.42 -11.93
N GLU A 422 10.50 -5.06 -10.64
CA GLU A 422 10.47 -6.03 -9.53
C GLU A 422 9.47 -7.17 -9.80
N TYR A 423 8.26 -6.85 -10.26
CA TYR A 423 7.24 -7.83 -10.67
C TYR A 423 7.74 -8.75 -11.80
N GLY A 424 8.27 -8.18 -12.89
CA GLY A 424 8.70 -8.98 -14.05
C GLY A 424 9.89 -9.90 -13.74
N HIS A 425 10.87 -9.43 -12.95
CA HIS A 425 12.00 -10.24 -12.49
C HIS A 425 11.53 -11.38 -11.58
N LEU A 426 10.68 -11.08 -10.60
CA LEU A 426 10.12 -12.03 -9.64
C LEU A 426 9.30 -13.15 -10.31
N LEU A 427 8.46 -12.80 -11.27
CA LEU A 427 7.66 -13.75 -12.06
C LEU A 427 8.53 -14.60 -12.98
N THR A 428 9.54 -13.98 -13.59
CA THR A 428 10.52 -14.70 -14.41
C THR A 428 11.28 -15.72 -13.58
N GLN A 429 11.74 -15.36 -12.38
CA GLN A 429 12.45 -16.27 -11.48
C GLN A 429 11.56 -17.43 -11.04
N SER A 430 10.40 -17.14 -10.43
CA SER A 430 9.49 -18.16 -9.90
C SER A 430 8.95 -19.12 -10.98
N PHE A 431 8.69 -18.63 -12.19
CA PHE A 431 8.35 -19.47 -13.34
C PHE A 431 9.56 -20.32 -13.79
N SER A 432 10.76 -19.73 -13.86
CA SER A 432 11.96 -20.41 -14.38
C SER A 432 12.50 -21.50 -13.46
N ASP A 433 12.33 -21.36 -12.16
CA ASP A 433 12.75 -22.36 -11.17
C ASP A 433 11.85 -23.61 -11.27
N VAL A 434 10.53 -23.43 -11.31
CA VAL A 434 9.56 -24.52 -11.50
C VAL A 434 9.67 -25.13 -12.91
N VAL A 435 9.87 -24.26 -13.92
CA VAL A 435 10.65 -24.48 -15.17
C VAL A 435 11.54 -25.74 -15.14
N GLN A 436 12.66 -25.56 -14.46
CA GLN A 436 13.79 -26.48 -14.39
C GLN A 436 13.52 -27.65 -13.44
N GLN A 437 12.84 -27.42 -12.31
CA GLN A 437 12.50 -28.45 -11.33
C GLN A 437 11.65 -29.58 -11.95
N LEU A 438 10.77 -29.24 -12.90
CA LEU A 438 9.93 -30.20 -13.62
C LEU A 438 10.60 -30.80 -14.88
N GLY A 439 11.90 -30.52 -15.08
CA GLY A 439 12.67 -31.02 -16.21
C GLY A 439 12.33 -30.35 -17.55
N GLY A 440 11.89 -29.09 -17.52
CA GLY A 440 11.90 -28.20 -18.68
C GLY A 440 13.15 -27.32 -18.71
N THR A 441 13.25 -26.48 -19.74
CA THR A 441 14.38 -25.58 -19.99
C THR A 441 13.87 -24.21 -20.38
N VAL A 442 14.37 -23.17 -19.71
CA VAL A 442 14.18 -21.78 -20.15
C VAL A 442 15.29 -21.44 -21.14
N VAL A 443 14.96 -21.35 -22.44
CA VAL A 443 15.95 -21.16 -23.51
C VAL A 443 16.39 -19.71 -23.67
N ARG A 444 15.54 -18.76 -23.25
CA ARG A 444 15.84 -17.32 -23.29
C ARG A 444 14.96 -16.54 -22.35
N VAL A 445 15.52 -15.48 -21.80
CA VAL A 445 14.82 -14.45 -21.02
C VAL A 445 15.17 -13.10 -21.62
N THR A 446 14.17 -12.26 -21.84
CA THR A 446 14.35 -10.89 -22.33
C THR A 446 13.50 -9.93 -21.51
N PHE A 447 14.11 -8.85 -21.01
CA PHE A 447 13.42 -7.79 -20.28
C PHE A 447 13.24 -6.53 -21.13
N PHE A 448 12.06 -5.91 -21.08
CA PHE A 448 11.75 -4.65 -21.75
C PHE A 448 11.50 -3.50 -20.74
N PRO A 449 11.98 -2.27 -20.99
CA PRO A 449 11.74 -1.13 -20.09
C PRO A 449 10.24 -0.78 -19.95
N SER A 450 9.83 -0.39 -18.75
CA SER A 450 8.49 0.11 -18.45
C SER A 450 8.10 1.29 -19.36
N GLY A 451 6.84 1.31 -19.82
CA GLY A 451 6.33 2.37 -20.69
C GLY A 451 6.79 2.31 -22.16
N SER A 452 7.48 1.24 -22.56
CA SER A 452 7.82 0.96 -23.96
C SER A 452 6.58 0.94 -24.86
N ARG A 453 6.73 1.43 -26.10
CA ARG A 453 5.67 1.44 -27.13
C ARG A 453 5.98 0.59 -28.35
N ASP A 454 7.26 0.47 -28.70
CA ASP A 454 7.77 -0.48 -29.68
C ASP A 454 8.50 -1.60 -28.92
N PHE A 455 8.06 -2.83 -29.08
CA PHE A 455 8.61 -4.03 -28.44
C PHE A 455 9.47 -4.86 -29.40
N SER A 456 9.57 -4.44 -30.67
CA SER A 456 10.34 -5.09 -31.73
C SER A 456 11.78 -5.45 -31.34
N PRO A 457 12.56 -4.64 -30.60
CA PRO A 457 13.94 -5.01 -30.24
C PRO A 457 13.99 -6.29 -29.40
N TRP A 458 13.13 -6.39 -28.39
CA TRP A 458 13.09 -7.53 -27.47
C TRP A 458 12.46 -8.77 -28.09
N ILE A 459 11.46 -8.59 -28.95
CA ILE A 459 10.88 -9.68 -29.74
C ILE A 459 11.90 -10.24 -30.74
N LYS A 460 12.70 -9.39 -31.42
CA LYS A 460 13.78 -9.84 -32.31
C LYS A 460 14.86 -10.64 -31.57
N ALA A 461 15.23 -10.21 -30.36
CA ALA A 461 16.15 -10.95 -29.50
C ALA A 461 15.63 -12.35 -29.12
N LEU A 462 14.31 -12.54 -29.06
CA LEU A 462 13.68 -13.85 -28.80
C LEU A 462 13.61 -14.76 -30.04
N VAL A 463 13.39 -14.23 -31.24
CA VAL A 463 13.25 -15.08 -32.46
C VAL A 463 14.56 -15.35 -33.21
N ASN A 464 15.71 -14.85 -32.73
CA ASN A 464 17.04 -15.03 -33.32
C ASN A 464 17.07 -14.88 -34.87
N ALA A 465 16.31 -13.90 -35.38
CA ALA A 465 16.02 -13.77 -36.81
C ALA A 465 17.22 -13.19 -37.58
N ASP A 466 17.49 -13.73 -38.78
CA ASP A 466 18.51 -13.18 -39.69
C ASP A 466 18.12 -11.73 -40.05
N PRO A 467 19.03 -10.75 -39.87
CA PRO A 467 18.79 -9.35 -40.25
C PRO A 467 18.29 -9.15 -41.69
N LYS A 468 18.63 -10.05 -42.62
CA LYS A 468 18.21 -9.98 -44.03
C LYS A 468 16.72 -10.25 -44.21
N ASP A 469 16.17 -11.24 -43.50
CA ASP A 469 14.72 -11.55 -43.54
C ASP A 469 13.88 -10.38 -43.01
N ILE A 470 14.40 -9.65 -42.02
CA ILE A 470 13.79 -8.44 -41.47
C ILE A 470 13.80 -7.32 -42.51
N GLN A 471 14.91 -7.11 -43.22
CA GLN A 471 15.03 -6.09 -44.25
C GLN A 471 14.06 -6.34 -45.42
N SER A 472 14.01 -7.56 -45.96
CA SER A 472 13.08 -7.91 -47.04
C SER A 472 11.61 -7.69 -46.68
N ARG A 473 11.21 -7.96 -45.43
CA ARG A 473 9.84 -7.71 -44.95
C ARG A 473 9.55 -6.24 -44.68
N SER A 474 10.54 -5.46 -44.23
CA SER A 474 10.39 -4.01 -44.07
C SER A 474 10.24 -3.23 -45.37
N GLN A 475 10.66 -3.82 -46.49
CA GLN A 475 10.59 -3.23 -47.84
C GLN A 475 9.47 -3.81 -48.72
N GLY A 476 8.77 -4.86 -48.26
CA GLY A 476 7.61 -5.40 -48.95
C GLY A 476 6.42 -4.43 -48.89
N LYS A 477 5.84 -4.11 -50.05
CA LYS A 477 4.56 -3.38 -50.10
C LYS A 477 3.50 -4.16 -49.32
N ARG A 478 2.71 -3.45 -48.49
CA ARG A 478 1.44 -3.97 -47.95
C ARG A 478 0.54 -4.32 -49.13
N GLN A 479 0.37 -5.60 -49.39
CA GLN A 479 -0.46 -6.10 -50.48
C GLN A 479 -0.96 -7.52 -50.22
N ASP A 480 -1.55 -7.73 -49.04
CA ASP A 480 -2.94 -8.21 -48.93
C ASP A 480 -3.47 -7.82 -47.54
N ASP A 481 -4.74 -7.42 -47.43
CA ASP A 481 -5.33 -6.86 -46.19
C ASP A 481 -6.12 -7.94 -45.40
N THR A 482 -5.67 -9.20 -45.44
CA THR A 482 -6.14 -10.25 -44.53
C THR A 482 -5.12 -10.54 -43.42
N LEU A 483 -5.37 -9.97 -42.24
CA LEU A 483 -4.80 -10.47 -40.99
C LEU A 483 -5.51 -11.78 -40.65
N ASP A 484 -5.17 -12.87 -41.35
CA ASP A 484 -5.91 -14.12 -41.23
C ASP A 484 -5.90 -14.62 -39.77
N PRO A 485 -7.08 -14.71 -39.12
CA PRO A 485 -7.17 -15.24 -37.77
C PRO A 485 -6.80 -16.72 -37.80
N VAL A 486 -6.28 -17.22 -36.68
CA VAL A 486 -5.80 -18.61 -36.54
C VAL A 486 -6.82 -19.64 -37.08
N GLU A 487 -6.58 -20.11 -38.31
CA GLU A 487 -7.20 -21.33 -38.82
C GLU A 487 -6.41 -22.55 -38.32
N PRO A 488 -7.10 -23.65 -37.97
CA PRO A 488 -6.44 -24.91 -37.66
C PRO A 488 -5.89 -25.53 -38.95
N LEU A 489 -4.61 -25.29 -39.23
CA LEU A 489 -3.95 -25.82 -40.42
C LEU A 489 -3.97 -27.35 -40.44
N ALA A 490 -4.87 -27.88 -41.26
CA ALA A 490 -4.90 -29.27 -41.66
C ALA A 490 -3.54 -29.67 -42.30
N SER A 491 -3.25 -30.97 -42.28
CA SER A 491 -2.00 -31.55 -42.76
C SER A 491 -1.62 -31.11 -44.19
N GLY A 492 -0.69 -30.16 -44.29
CA GLY A 492 -0.13 -29.65 -45.54
C GLY A 492 1.40 -29.74 -45.54
N LYS A 493 1.96 -30.48 -46.50
CA LYS A 493 3.41 -30.63 -46.68
C LYS A 493 4.00 -29.37 -47.33
N ASP A 494 4.54 -28.45 -46.55
CA ASP A 494 5.56 -27.53 -47.04
C ASP A 494 6.67 -27.36 -45.98
N THR A 495 7.89 -27.77 -46.31
CA THR A 495 8.90 -28.21 -45.31
C THR A 495 10.24 -27.48 -45.39
N ASN A 496 10.25 -26.25 -45.94
CA ASN A 496 11.48 -25.47 -46.15
C ASN A 496 11.61 -24.19 -45.29
N LEU A 497 10.81 -24.04 -44.23
CA LEU A 497 11.04 -23.02 -43.20
C LEU A 497 11.80 -23.64 -42.02
N ARG A 498 12.98 -23.11 -41.69
CA ARG A 498 13.63 -23.43 -40.41
C ARG A 498 12.73 -22.95 -39.27
N PRO A 499 12.49 -23.75 -38.21
CA PRO A 499 11.78 -23.28 -37.03
C PRO A 499 12.55 -22.11 -36.41
N TRP A 500 12.01 -20.89 -36.50
CA TRP A 500 12.67 -19.67 -36.00
C TRP A 500 12.61 -19.56 -34.46
N SER A 501 11.78 -20.35 -33.78
CA SER A 501 11.79 -20.50 -32.32
C SER A 501 12.38 -21.85 -31.90
N ASP A 502 13.34 -21.79 -30.97
CA ASP A 502 13.89 -22.91 -30.21
C ASP A 502 13.06 -23.24 -28.95
N PHE A 503 11.89 -22.63 -28.81
CA PHE A 503 10.93 -22.81 -27.71
C PHE A 503 9.52 -23.15 -28.19
N ASP A 504 8.79 -23.87 -27.34
CA ASP A 504 7.42 -24.33 -27.55
C ASP A 504 6.40 -23.34 -26.95
N ALA A 505 6.82 -22.50 -25.99
CA ALA A 505 5.98 -21.47 -25.37
C ALA A 505 6.73 -20.18 -25.00
N LEU A 506 5.99 -19.08 -24.94
CA LEU A 506 6.41 -17.78 -24.44
C LEU A 506 5.62 -17.47 -23.16
N PHE A 507 6.32 -17.35 -22.03
CA PHE A 507 5.77 -16.74 -20.82
C PHE A 507 5.90 -15.22 -20.90
N LEU A 508 4.79 -14.52 -20.68
CA LEU A 508 4.63 -13.09 -20.88
C LEU A 508 3.90 -12.48 -19.68
N PRO A 509 4.59 -12.28 -18.54
CA PRO A 509 4.05 -11.60 -17.35
C PRO A 509 4.02 -10.07 -17.56
N ALA A 510 3.29 -9.65 -18.59
CA ALA A 510 3.06 -8.26 -18.96
C ALA A 510 1.58 -7.89 -18.70
N ASN A 511 1.30 -6.61 -18.51
CA ASN A 511 -0.06 -6.15 -18.26
C ASN A 511 -0.88 -6.06 -19.56
N ALA A 512 -2.21 -5.99 -19.43
CA ALA A 512 -3.13 -5.91 -20.57
C ALA A 512 -2.76 -4.86 -21.64
N GLN A 513 -2.29 -3.66 -21.25
CA GLN A 513 -1.92 -2.61 -22.20
C GLN A 513 -0.62 -2.95 -22.96
N GLU A 514 0.36 -3.53 -22.27
CA GLU A 514 1.59 -4.02 -22.87
C GLU A 514 1.32 -5.17 -23.84
N VAL A 515 0.50 -6.15 -23.43
CA VAL A 515 0.17 -7.32 -24.28
C VAL A 515 -0.54 -6.89 -25.56
N ARG A 516 -1.43 -5.88 -25.52
CA ARG A 516 -2.05 -5.29 -26.73
C ARG A 516 -1.04 -4.72 -27.72
N LEU A 517 0.12 -4.24 -27.26
CA LEU A 517 1.18 -3.71 -28.11
C LEU A 517 2.16 -4.81 -28.55
N ILE A 518 2.46 -5.77 -27.67
CA ILE A 518 3.38 -6.88 -27.91
C ILE A 518 2.77 -7.89 -28.89
N ALA A 519 1.51 -8.28 -28.74
CA ALA A 519 0.93 -9.39 -29.51
C ALA A 519 0.84 -9.15 -31.02
N PRO A 520 0.45 -7.96 -31.54
CA PRO A 520 0.52 -7.66 -32.98
C PRO A 520 1.96 -7.68 -33.51
N GLN A 521 2.93 -7.20 -32.72
CA GLN A 521 4.34 -7.20 -33.11
C GLN A 521 4.90 -8.63 -33.12
N ALA A 522 4.54 -9.46 -32.13
CA ALA A 522 4.91 -10.87 -32.08
C ALA A 522 4.31 -11.66 -33.26
N ALA A 523 3.10 -11.32 -33.71
CA ALA A 523 2.51 -11.87 -34.92
C ALA A 523 3.27 -11.42 -36.18
N PHE A 524 3.65 -10.15 -36.30
CA PHE A 524 4.49 -9.63 -37.41
C PHE A 524 5.85 -10.33 -37.49
N PHE A 525 6.50 -10.58 -36.35
CA PHE A 525 7.74 -11.37 -36.26
C PHE A 525 7.52 -12.89 -36.34
N LYS A 526 6.29 -13.35 -36.61
CA LYS A 526 5.90 -14.77 -36.72
C LYS A 526 6.25 -15.61 -35.49
N LEU A 527 6.36 -15.01 -34.30
CA LEU A 527 6.77 -15.69 -33.06
C LEU A 527 5.83 -16.85 -32.70
N ARG A 528 4.57 -16.80 -33.13
CA ARG A 528 3.57 -17.87 -32.94
C ARG A 528 3.76 -19.09 -33.84
N GLN A 529 4.58 -19.03 -34.90
CA GLN A 529 4.75 -20.11 -35.88
C GLN A 529 5.95 -21.01 -35.52
N PRO A 530 5.83 -22.35 -35.59
CA PRO A 530 4.66 -23.10 -36.08
C PRO A 530 3.50 -23.17 -35.07
N ASN A 531 3.75 -23.26 -33.76
CA ASN A 531 2.71 -23.35 -32.71
C ASN A 531 3.22 -22.91 -31.33
N VAL A 532 3.85 -21.73 -31.22
CA VAL A 532 4.32 -21.24 -29.91
C VAL A 532 3.12 -20.82 -29.04
N LEU A 533 3.00 -21.43 -27.87
CA LEU A 533 1.93 -21.13 -26.93
C LEU A 533 2.25 -19.90 -26.08
N PHE A 534 1.31 -18.97 -25.95
CA PHE A 534 1.46 -17.81 -25.08
C PHE A 534 0.87 -18.11 -23.70
N LEU A 535 1.62 -17.76 -22.66
CA LEU A 535 1.29 -17.97 -21.25
C LEU A 535 1.34 -16.62 -20.51
N GLY A 536 0.21 -16.19 -19.95
CA GLY A 536 0.04 -14.91 -19.25
C GLY A 536 -0.25 -15.03 -17.76
N THR A 537 -0.39 -13.88 -17.12
CA THR A 537 -0.72 -13.71 -15.69
C THR A 537 -2.14 -13.12 -15.52
N SER A 538 -2.61 -12.96 -14.28
CA SER A 538 -3.93 -12.40 -13.95
C SER A 538 -4.15 -10.99 -14.51
N LEU A 539 -3.06 -10.26 -14.79
CA LEU A 539 -3.06 -8.95 -15.42
C LEU A 539 -3.61 -8.95 -16.86
N TRP A 540 -3.79 -10.13 -17.47
CA TRP A 540 -4.44 -10.30 -18.77
C TRP A 540 -5.97 -10.25 -18.68
N ASN A 541 -6.55 -10.51 -17.50
CA ASN A 541 -8.01 -10.57 -17.32
C ASN A 541 -8.63 -9.17 -17.21
N LYS A 542 -8.58 -8.42 -18.32
CA LYS A 542 -8.99 -7.02 -18.42
C LYS A 542 -9.82 -6.77 -19.69
N PRO A 543 -10.95 -6.05 -19.60
CA PRO A 543 -11.82 -5.81 -20.75
C PRO A 543 -11.11 -5.21 -21.97
N GLU A 544 -10.13 -4.35 -21.76
CA GLU A 544 -9.35 -3.71 -22.84
C GLU A 544 -8.53 -4.71 -23.67
N LEU A 545 -7.97 -5.77 -23.07
CA LEU A 545 -7.27 -6.82 -23.80
C LEU A 545 -8.26 -7.79 -24.46
N LEU A 546 -9.31 -8.16 -23.72
CA LEU A 546 -10.27 -9.20 -24.11
C LEU A 546 -11.30 -8.74 -25.16
N LYS A 547 -11.41 -7.43 -25.43
CA LYS A 547 -12.25 -6.87 -26.50
C LYS A 547 -11.47 -6.41 -27.73
N GLU A 548 -10.24 -5.90 -27.56
CA GLU A 548 -9.50 -5.16 -28.60
C GLU A 548 -8.05 -5.67 -28.82
N GLY A 549 -7.76 -6.92 -28.46
CA GLY A 549 -6.49 -7.59 -28.77
C GLY A 549 -6.55 -9.12 -28.82
N THR A 550 -7.74 -9.70 -28.68
CA THR A 550 -8.02 -11.15 -28.58
C THR A 550 -7.58 -11.93 -29.82
N GLU A 551 -7.61 -11.30 -30.99
CA GLU A 551 -7.21 -11.89 -32.27
C GLU A 551 -5.74 -12.35 -32.31
N PHE A 552 -4.83 -11.59 -31.69
CA PHE A 552 -3.40 -11.92 -31.65
C PHE A 552 -3.02 -12.89 -30.52
N ILE A 553 -3.87 -13.01 -29.50
CA ILE A 553 -3.66 -13.88 -28.32
C ILE A 553 -4.61 -15.08 -28.26
N ARG A 554 -5.46 -15.32 -29.27
CA ARG A 554 -6.34 -16.50 -29.34
C ARG A 554 -5.56 -17.80 -29.09
N GLY A 555 -6.14 -18.71 -28.32
CA GLY A 555 -5.52 -19.96 -27.90
C GLY A 555 -4.43 -19.84 -26.83
N ALA A 556 -4.07 -18.62 -26.38
CA ALA A 556 -3.21 -18.42 -25.24
C ALA A 556 -3.91 -18.83 -23.93
N PHE A 557 -3.13 -19.05 -22.88
CA PHE A 557 -3.64 -19.31 -21.53
C PHE A 557 -3.09 -18.28 -20.56
N PHE A 558 -3.88 -17.92 -19.55
CA PHE A 558 -3.41 -17.17 -18.39
C PHE A 558 -4.01 -17.77 -17.12
N CYS A 559 -3.35 -17.56 -15.98
CA CYS A 559 -3.92 -17.88 -14.68
C CYS A 559 -4.61 -16.65 -14.07
N ASP A 560 -5.68 -16.88 -13.33
CA ASP A 560 -6.28 -15.86 -12.47
C ASP A 560 -6.99 -16.54 -11.30
N THR A 561 -7.24 -15.77 -10.25
CA THR A 561 -8.22 -16.05 -9.18
C THR A 561 -9.65 -16.16 -9.73
N ASP A 562 -10.65 -16.45 -8.89
CA ASP A 562 -12.03 -16.64 -9.38
C ASP A 562 -12.66 -15.32 -9.88
N ASP A 563 -12.68 -15.17 -11.20
CA ASP A 563 -13.27 -14.04 -11.90
C ASP A 563 -14.75 -13.82 -11.55
N VAL A 564 -15.52 -14.88 -11.28
CA VAL A 564 -16.94 -14.77 -10.91
C VAL A 564 -17.08 -14.14 -9.52
N ALA A 565 -16.32 -14.62 -8.53
CA ALA A 565 -16.29 -14.02 -7.19
C ALA A 565 -15.84 -12.55 -7.23
N ARG A 566 -14.77 -12.26 -7.98
CA ARG A 566 -14.22 -10.90 -8.11
C ARG A 566 -15.16 -9.93 -8.82
N ASN A 567 -15.80 -10.35 -9.90
CA ASN A 567 -16.79 -9.53 -10.60
C ASN A 567 -18.02 -9.28 -9.71
N ARG A 568 -18.47 -10.28 -8.95
CA ARG A 568 -19.56 -10.14 -7.96
C ARG A 568 -19.19 -9.15 -6.84
N PHE A 569 -18.02 -9.29 -6.23
CA PHE A 569 -17.53 -8.36 -5.21
C PHE A 569 -17.44 -6.93 -5.75
N THR A 570 -16.82 -6.76 -6.92
CA THR A 570 -16.66 -5.46 -7.58
C THR A 570 -18.01 -4.81 -7.88
N ALA A 571 -18.98 -5.56 -8.40
CA ALA A 571 -20.33 -5.09 -8.66
C ALA A 571 -21.05 -4.65 -7.37
N SER A 572 -21.02 -5.46 -6.31
CA SER A 572 -21.63 -5.13 -5.01
C SER A 572 -20.98 -3.90 -4.36
N PHE A 573 -19.65 -3.76 -4.44
CA PHE A 573 -18.93 -2.62 -3.88
C PHE A 573 -19.27 -1.32 -4.63
N ILE A 574 -19.26 -1.34 -5.97
CA ILE A 574 -19.68 -0.20 -6.81
C ILE A 574 -21.16 0.13 -6.57
N GLN A 575 -22.03 -0.87 -6.45
CA GLN A 575 -23.46 -0.67 -6.21
C GLN A 575 -23.71 0.05 -4.87
N THR A 576 -23.04 -0.38 -3.81
CA THR A 576 -23.19 0.15 -2.45
C THR A 576 -22.53 1.52 -2.28
N TRP A 577 -21.28 1.66 -2.71
CA TRP A 577 -20.42 2.79 -2.36
C TRP A 577 -20.14 3.78 -3.50
N LYS A 578 -20.61 3.49 -4.72
CA LYS A 578 -20.37 4.29 -5.95
C LYS A 578 -18.88 4.53 -6.25
N ASP A 579 -18.04 3.60 -5.84
CA ASP A 579 -16.59 3.68 -5.88
C ASP A 579 -16.01 2.35 -6.39
N THR A 580 -14.79 2.35 -6.93
CA THR A 580 -14.17 1.14 -7.50
C THR A 580 -13.20 0.52 -6.49
N PRO A 581 -13.36 -0.77 -6.13
CA PRO A 581 -12.46 -1.41 -5.19
C PRO A 581 -11.09 -1.67 -5.81
N SER A 582 -10.04 -1.43 -5.03
CA SER A 582 -8.68 -1.87 -5.24
C SER A 582 -8.47 -3.32 -4.79
N PRO A 583 -7.33 -3.95 -5.13
CA PRO A 583 -6.97 -5.25 -4.56
C PRO A 583 -6.87 -5.24 -3.03
N PHE A 584 -6.44 -4.15 -2.40
CA PHE A 584 -6.37 -4.05 -0.94
C PHE A 584 -7.76 -4.06 -0.27
N ASP A 585 -8.79 -3.56 -0.96
CA ASP A 585 -10.17 -3.64 -0.49
C ASP A 585 -10.65 -5.10 -0.47
N MET A 586 -10.28 -5.89 -1.48
CA MET A 586 -10.53 -7.34 -1.50
C MET A 586 -9.80 -8.05 -0.35
N LEU A 587 -8.53 -7.74 -0.10
CA LEU A 587 -7.76 -8.31 1.02
C LEU A 587 -8.34 -7.93 2.38
N THR A 588 -8.87 -6.70 2.53
CA THR A 588 -9.49 -6.24 3.77
C THR A 588 -10.81 -6.97 4.03
N TYR A 589 -11.65 -7.10 3.00
CA TYR A 589 -12.87 -7.91 3.03
C TYR A 589 -12.56 -9.37 3.42
N ASP A 590 -11.60 -9.99 2.73
CA ASP A 590 -11.18 -11.37 2.97
C ASP A 590 -10.71 -11.59 4.41
N SER A 591 -9.98 -10.64 4.98
CA SER A 591 -9.41 -10.76 6.34
C SER A 591 -10.49 -10.73 7.43
N VAL A 592 -11.49 -9.86 7.29
CA VAL A 592 -12.65 -9.83 8.21
C VAL A 592 -13.46 -11.11 8.07
N ALA A 593 -13.70 -11.57 6.84
CA ALA A 593 -14.44 -12.80 6.56
C ALA A 593 -13.71 -14.08 7.06
N LEU A 594 -12.38 -14.15 6.94
CA LEU A 594 -11.55 -15.25 7.46
C LEU A 594 -11.60 -15.29 8.99
N LEU A 595 -11.47 -14.14 9.65
CA LEU A 595 -11.59 -14.03 11.11
C LEU A 595 -12.99 -14.43 11.58
N ALA A 596 -14.04 -13.94 10.90
CA ALA A 596 -15.43 -14.30 11.15
C ALA A 596 -15.64 -15.83 11.06
N GLN A 597 -15.12 -16.47 10.01
CA GLN A 597 -15.21 -17.92 9.84
C GLN A 597 -14.42 -18.70 10.91
N ALA A 598 -13.25 -18.20 11.33
CA ALA A 598 -12.44 -18.81 12.38
C ALA A 598 -13.11 -18.74 13.77
N LEU A 599 -13.67 -17.57 14.14
CA LEU A 599 -14.45 -17.39 15.37
C LEU A 599 -15.72 -18.27 15.38
N ARG A 600 -16.36 -18.43 14.22
CA ARG A 600 -17.47 -19.37 14.06
C ARG A 600 -17.02 -20.82 14.28
N ALA A 601 -15.87 -21.23 13.73
CA ALA A 601 -15.34 -22.56 13.91
C ALA A 601 -15.08 -22.87 15.40
N GLU A 602 -14.51 -21.91 16.14
CA GLU A 602 -14.30 -22.00 17.59
C GLU A 602 -15.63 -22.19 18.34
N ARG A 603 -16.64 -21.37 18.04
CA ARG A 603 -17.98 -21.49 18.65
C ARG A 603 -18.66 -22.84 18.35
N MET A 604 -18.41 -23.44 17.19
CA MET A 604 -19.07 -24.67 16.74
C MET A 604 -18.33 -25.96 17.15
N SER A 605 -17.01 -25.92 17.30
CA SER A 605 -16.16 -27.12 17.51
C SER A 605 -15.30 -27.08 18.78
N GLY A 606 -15.12 -25.91 19.39
CA GLY A 606 -14.18 -25.69 20.50
C GLY A 606 -12.71 -25.59 20.07
N GLN A 607 -12.39 -25.70 18.78
CA GLN A 607 -11.03 -25.46 18.26
C GLN A 607 -10.67 -23.97 18.41
N PRO A 608 -9.56 -23.59 19.05
CA PRO A 608 -9.19 -22.18 19.23
C PRO A 608 -9.15 -21.43 17.89
N TRP A 609 -9.75 -20.24 17.80
CA TRP A 609 -9.94 -19.57 16.51
C TRP A 609 -8.63 -19.29 15.77
N VAL A 610 -7.54 -18.99 16.47
CA VAL A 610 -6.20 -18.80 15.86
C VAL A 610 -5.69 -20.11 15.22
N SER A 611 -6.02 -21.25 15.83
CA SER A 611 -5.69 -22.59 15.32
C SER A 611 -6.68 -23.08 14.25
N ALA A 612 -7.88 -22.51 14.18
CA ALA A 612 -8.79 -22.72 13.05
C ALA A 612 -8.36 -21.86 11.85
N LEU A 613 -7.96 -20.62 12.09
CA LEU A 613 -7.50 -19.68 11.05
C LEU A 613 -6.27 -20.22 10.30
N ARG A 614 -5.34 -20.85 11.02
CA ARG A 614 -4.19 -21.58 10.45
C ARG A 614 -4.62 -22.95 9.92
N GLY A 615 -4.53 -23.18 8.62
CA GLY A 615 -4.76 -24.47 7.97
C GLY A 615 -6.20 -25.00 7.91
N GLY A 616 -7.16 -24.43 8.65
CA GLY A 616 -8.54 -24.95 8.74
C GLY A 616 -9.65 -24.07 8.15
N ALA A 617 -9.56 -22.74 8.28
CA ALA A 617 -10.63 -21.81 7.91
C ALA A 617 -10.58 -21.47 6.41
N ARG A 618 -11.64 -21.85 5.69
CA ARG A 618 -11.89 -21.46 4.29
C ARG A 618 -13.13 -20.62 4.13
N ILE A 619 -13.04 -19.60 3.30
CA ILE A 619 -14.16 -18.78 2.82
C ILE A 619 -14.17 -18.70 1.30
N GLN A 620 -15.34 -18.43 0.71
CA GLN A 620 -15.39 -17.80 -0.60
C GLN A 620 -15.24 -16.28 -0.42
N GLY A 621 -14.01 -15.80 -0.60
CA GLY A 621 -13.64 -14.39 -0.47
C GLY A 621 -13.97 -13.55 -1.70
N ALA A 622 -13.54 -12.30 -1.65
CA ALA A 622 -13.71 -11.31 -2.72
C ALA A 622 -13.03 -11.72 -4.04
N ALA A 623 -12.03 -12.60 -4.00
CA ALA A 623 -11.35 -13.15 -5.19
C ALA A 623 -11.45 -14.69 -5.28
N GLY A 624 -12.45 -15.31 -4.67
CA GLY A 624 -12.62 -16.77 -4.62
C GLY A 624 -12.08 -17.39 -3.34
N ASP A 625 -11.76 -18.69 -3.40
CA ASP A 625 -11.33 -19.44 -2.21
C ASP A 625 -10.04 -18.87 -1.61
N VAL A 626 -10.07 -18.55 -0.32
CA VAL A 626 -8.90 -18.12 0.46
C VAL A 626 -8.87 -18.79 1.83
N TYR A 627 -7.64 -19.09 2.29
CA TYR A 627 -7.29 -19.71 3.56
C TYR A 627 -5.85 -19.33 3.94
N PHE A 628 -5.41 -19.63 5.16
CA PHE A 628 -3.99 -19.56 5.52
C PHE A 628 -3.35 -20.94 5.57
N ASP A 629 -2.10 -21.03 5.14
CA ASP A 629 -1.25 -22.20 5.39
C ASP A 629 -0.71 -22.24 6.83
N ASP A 630 0.04 -23.28 7.17
CA ASP A 630 0.64 -23.48 8.48
C ASP A 630 1.69 -22.41 8.85
N ASN A 631 2.23 -21.67 7.87
CA ASN A 631 3.12 -20.55 8.11
C ASN A 631 2.37 -19.25 8.39
N GLY A 632 1.06 -19.19 8.12
CA GLY A 632 0.25 -17.98 8.23
C GLY A 632 0.25 -17.12 6.97
N GLN A 633 0.64 -17.65 5.81
CA GLN A 633 0.52 -16.95 4.52
C GLN A 633 -0.78 -17.32 3.82
N SER A 634 -1.45 -16.33 3.21
CA SER A 634 -2.74 -16.60 2.56
C SER A 634 -2.57 -17.26 1.20
N GLN A 635 -3.23 -18.40 1.07
CA GLN A 635 -3.27 -19.21 -0.13
C GLN A 635 -4.58 -18.94 -0.88
N ARG A 636 -4.51 -18.88 -2.21
CA ARG A 636 -5.65 -18.64 -3.11
C ARG A 636 -5.67 -19.62 -4.26
N ASN A 637 -6.86 -20.08 -4.62
CA ASN A 637 -7.01 -21.07 -5.69
C ASN A 637 -7.04 -20.40 -7.07
N HIS A 638 -5.91 -20.47 -7.78
CA HIS A 638 -5.83 -20.05 -9.17
C HIS A 638 -6.57 -21.03 -10.11
N ARG A 639 -7.11 -20.49 -11.20
CA ARG A 639 -7.74 -21.21 -12.30
C ARG A 639 -7.02 -20.83 -13.59
N ILE A 640 -6.89 -21.78 -14.52
CA ILE A 640 -6.41 -21.50 -15.87
C ILE A 640 -7.60 -21.05 -16.73
N TYR A 641 -7.38 -20.02 -17.54
CA TYR A 641 -8.31 -19.55 -18.55
C TYR A 641 -7.66 -19.67 -19.92
N LYS A 642 -8.40 -20.22 -20.91
CA LYS A 642 -8.00 -20.22 -22.32
C LYS A 642 -8.70 -19.06 -23.03
N ILE A 643 -7.96 -18.28 -23.82
CA ILE A 643 -8.56 -17.21 -24.62
C ILE A 643 -9.13 -17.80 -25.91
N GLU A 644 -10.46 -17.75 -26.06
CA GLU A 644 -11.18 -18.17 -27.27
C GLU A 644 -11.71 -16.95 -28.03
N ALA A 645 -12.39 -17.17 -29.17
CA ALA A 645 -12.93 -16.10 -30.01
C ALA A 645 -14.04 -15.27 -29.32
N ASP A 646 -14.76 -15.89 -28.38
CA ASP A 646 -15.84 -15.29 -27.58
C ASP A 646 -15.38 -14.82 -26.18
N GLY A 647 -14.07 -14.86 -25.90
CA GLY A 647 -13.48 -14.41 -24.63
C GLY A 647 -12.76 -15.51 -23.86
N PRO A 648 -12.37 -15.27 -22.59
CA PRO A 648 -11.67 -16.24 -21.77
C PRO A 648 -12.61 -17.32 -21.24
N LYS A 649 -12.28 -18.60 -21.46
CA LYS A 649 -12.98 -19.75 -20.90
C LYS A 649 -12.17 -20.37 -19.77
N LYS A 650 -12.76 -20.40 -18.58
CA LYS A 650 -12.24 -21.12 -17.41
C LYS A 650 -12.10 -22.61 -17.76
N MET A 651 -10.93 -23.18 -17.49
CA MET A 651 -10.68 -24.60 -17.67
C MET A 651 -11.14 -25.40 -16.45
N GLU A 652 -11.42 -26.68 -16.67
CA GLU A 652 -11.57 -27.68 -15.60
C GLU A 652 -10.29 -27.80 -14.77
N LEU A 653 -10.44 -28.24 -13.51
CA LEU A 653 -9.32 -28.44 -12.60
C LEU A 653 -8.36 -29.51 -13.12
N MET A 654 -7.07 -29.20 -13.04
CA MET A 654 -6.00 -30.12 -13.41
C MET A 654 -5.78 -31.20 -12.34
N SER A 655 -5.25 -32.34 -12.75
CA SER A 655 -5.07 -33.50 -11.86
C SER A 655 -4.15 -33.19 -10.66
N TRP A 656 -3.07 -32.43 -10.90
CA TRP A 656 -2.16 -31.97 -9.85
C TRP A 656 -2.82 -30.96 -8.90
N GLN A 657 -3.70 -30.06 -9.38
CA GLN A 657 -4.43 -29.14 -8.50
C GLN A 657 -5.29 -29.89 -7.49
N ILE A 658 -5.97 -30.95 -7.93
CA ILE A 658 -6.82 -31.80 -7.09
C ILE A 658 -5.98 -32.57 -6.06
N GLN A 659 -4.74 -32.95 -6.41
CA GLN A 659 -3.81 -33.61 -5.48
C GLN A 659 -3.21 -32.64 -4.46
N THR A 660 -2.85 -31.42 -4.87
CA THR A 660 -2.30 -30.39 -3.96
C THR A 660 -3.37 -29.76 -3.07
N ASP A 661 -4.62 -29.69 -3.53
CA ASP A 661 -5.76 -29.19 -2.78
C ASP A 661 -7.02 -30.04 -3.05
N PRO A 662 -7.20 -31.15 -2.33
CA PRO A 662 -8.43 -31.96 -2.42
C PRO A 662 -9.70 -31.19 -2.05
N MET A 663 -9.57 -30.12 -1.25
CA MET A 663 -10.66 -29.25 -0.84
C MET A 663 -11.03 -28.19 -1.88
N ALA A 664 -10.28 -28.07 -2.99
CA ALA A 664 -10.69 -27.26 -4.16
C ALA A 664 -11.90 -27.86 -4.90
N VAL A 665 -12.14 -29.17 -4.74
CA VAL A 665 -13.19 -29.92 -5.47
C VAL A 665 -14.51 -29.93 -4.70
N SER A 666 -14.46 -29.89 -3.36
CA SER A 666 -15.65 -30.00 -2.51
C SER A 666 -16.47 -28.70 -2.38
N GLY A 667 -15.91 -27.57 -2.82
CA GLY A 667 -16.53 -26.24 -2.64
C GLY A 667 -16.70 -25.84 -1.17
N GLY A 668 -15.96 -26.48 -0.24
CA GLY A 668 -16.19 -26.42 1.20
C GLY A 668 -15.91 -25.09 1.91
N GLY A 669 -15.67 -24.00 1.17
CA GLY A 669 -15.60 -22.66 1.76
C GLY A 669 -17.00 -22.17 2.16
N PHE A 670 -17.12 -21.50 3.31
CA PHE A 670 -18.40 -20.91 3.67
C PHE A 670 -18.80 -19.83 2.66
N VAL A 671 -20.05 -19.91 2.19
CA VAL A 671 -20.66 -18.93 1.28
C VAL A 671 -21.54 -17.99 2.12
N PRO A 672 -21.28 -16.67 2.13
CA PRO A 672 -22.04 -15.73 2.94
C PRO A 672 -23.51 -15.62 2.49
N ASN A 673 -24.40 -15.35 3.45
CA ASN A 673 -25.84 -15.31 3.22
C ASN A 673 -26.28 -14.00 2.55
N ARG A 674 -26.03 -13.87 1.24
CA ARG A 674 -26.41 -12.70 0.45
C ARG A 674 -27.67 -12.98 -0.36
N GLY A 675 -28.69 -12.13 -0.21
CA GLY A 675 -29.89 -12.14 -1.05
C GLY A 675 -29.54 -12.07 -2.55
N ALA A 676 -30.26 -12.85 -3.37
CA ALA A 676 -29.85 -13.22 -4.73
C ALA A 676 -29.62 -12.03 -5.68
N LEU A 677 -28.36 -11.60 -5.81
CA LEU A 677 -27.88 -10.76 -6.92
C LEU A 677 -27.34 -11.65 -8.03
N ASN A 678 -28.25 -12.08 -8.92
CA ASN A 678 -27.90 -12.72 -10.20
C ASN A 678 -27.25 -11.69 -11.13
N VAL A 679 -25.96 -11.42 -10.92
CA VAL A 679 -25.13 -10.66 -11.88
C VAL A 679 -24.71 -11.60 -13.00
N ALA A 680 -25.37 -11.49 -14.15
CA ALA A 680 -24.94 -12.17 -15.37
C ALA A 680 -23.54 -11.67 -15.78
N PRO A 681 -22.66 -12.51 -16.37
CA PRO A 681 -21.34 -12.08 -16.83
C PRO A 681 -21.44 -10.92 -17.84
N SER A 682 -20.59 -9.90 -17.69
CA SER A 682 -20.62 -8.66 -18.48
C SER A 682 -20.15 -8.81 -19.95
N TRP A 683 -20.22 -10.03 -20.49
CA TRP A 683 -19.97 -10.36 -21.90
C TRP A 683 -21.23 -10.89 -22.61
N ALA A 684 -22.32 -11.16 -21.89
CA ALA A 684 -23.60 -11.49 -22.50
C ALA A 684 -24.21 -10.25 -23.17
N ALA A 685 -24.25 -10.24 -24.51
CA ALA A 685 -25.09 -9.31 -25.25
C ALA A 685 -26.56 -9.49 -24.84
N PRO A 686 -27.39 -8.43 -24.80
CA PRO A 686 -28.79 -8.56 -24.42
C PRO A 686 -29.51 -9.47 -25.42
N ALA A 687 -29.98 -10.62 -24.95
CA ALA A 687 -30.82 -11.50 -25.75
C ALA A 687 -32.09 -10.73 -26.16
N GLY A 688 -32.31 -10.62 -27.48
CA GLY A 688 -33.56 -10.08 -27.99
C GLY A 688 -34.77 -10.89 -27.51
N PRO A 689 -35.97 -10.30 -27.47
CA PRO A 689 -37.16 -11.00 -27.00
C PRO A 689 -37.38 -12.28 -27.82
N PRO A 690 -37.77 -13.41 -27.19
CA PRO A 690 -37.85 -14.69 -27.86
C PRO A 690 -38.89 -14.67 -28.98
N ALA A 691 -38.49 -15.18 -30.15
CA ALA A 691 -39.39 -15.34 -31.29
C ALA A 691 -40.51 -16.33 -30.93
N VAL A 692 -41.75 -15.86 -31.00
CA VAL A 692 -42.94 -16.69 -30.79
C VAL A 692 -43.08 -17.66 -31.98
N LEU A 693 -42.84 -18.94 -31.74
CA LEU A 693 -43.25 -20.01 -32.66
C LEU A 693 -44.72 -20.40 -32.39
N PRO A 694 -45.55 -20.56 -33.43
CA PRO A 694 -46.98 -20.82 -33.24
C PRO A 694 -47.24 -22.24 -32.74
N SER A 695 -48.24 -22.37 -31.87
CA SER A 695 -48.70 -23.63 -31.30
C SER A 695 -49.25 -24.58 -32.37
N GLN A 696 -48.78 -25.83 -32.39
CA GLN A 696 -49.59 -26.94 -32.90
C GLN A 696 -50.42 -27.56 -31.77
N ALA A 697 -51.62 -28.02 -32.12
CA ALA A 697 -52.71 -28.25 -31.19
C ALA A 697 -52.97 -29.74 -30.92
N SER A 698 -53.85 -29.97 -29.93
CA SER A 698 -54.64 -31.19 -29.69
C SER A 698 -54.01 -32.24 -28.75
N PRO A 699 -54.85 -33.02 -28.03
CA PRO A 699 -55.85 -32.51 -27.09
C PRO A 699 -55.83 -33.26 -25.74
N MET A 700 -56.33 -32.62 -24.66
CA MET A 700 -56.62 -33.35 -23.41
C MET A 700 -57.75 -34.37 -23.59
N ARG A 701 -57.58 -35.57 -23.01
CA ARG A 701 -58.59 -36.21 -22.13
C ARG A 701 -58.13 -37.52 -21.48
N GLY A 702 -58.25 -37.57 -20.15
CA GLY A 702 -58.71 -38.74 -19.41
C GLY A 702 -57.67 -39.59 -18.68
N PHE A 703 -57.94 -39.81 -17.37
CA PHE A 703 -57.61 -40.99 -16.53
C PHE A 703 -56.20 -41.62 -16.69
N PHE A 704 -55.35 -41.66 -15.65
CA PHE A 704 -55.61 -41.92 -14.23
C PHE A 704 -54.71 -41.10 -13.30
#